data_AF-A0A151HFB2-F1
#
_entry.id   AF-A0A151HFB2-F1
#
_cell.length_a   1.000
_cell.length_b   1.000
_cell.length_c   1.000
_cell.angle_alpha   90.00
_cell.angle_beta   90.00
_cell.angle_gamma   90.00
#
_symmetry.space_group_name_H-M   'P 1'
#
loop_
_entity.id
_entity.type
_entity.pdbx_description
1 polymer ?
#
loop_
_entity_poly.entity_id
_entity_poly.type
_entity_poly.pdbx_seq_one_letter_code
_entity_poly.pdbx_strand_id
1 'polypeptide(L)'
;FTFFQVFVDKSLKGWKEVEYEVVRDCKNNCITVCNMENLDPLGIHTGDSIVVAPSQTLSNEDYYRLRDTALKVIRHFGIVGECNIQYALDPNSEKYYIVEVNARLSRSSALASKATGYPLAYIAAKLALGSTLVELSNSVTKETTACFEPSLDYVVTKVPRWDLRKFESCDPLMGSAMKSVGEVMAIGRTFEESLQKALRMVDEKAGGFDESVCHFFSTDEDCAPSLPGSDFKTRSSGECMRGGCGRTDSGAERQAALLEAELRRPSPNRIWALALAFQLGWTVDALHEKTKIDKWFLSKLQNINDIKRQLTQLTLDDLTRADFFYIKKYGFSDRQIAQYLMNSPSAAALSQFDVRRRRLHLGVRPSVKQIDTLAAEFPAHTNYLYLTYQGIDDDVSPLAATPSVSAVFAGARAEKREEENAETCRDDEDESLLRRLSKSSSARLRTGEGDAPGKQCFVVLGCGCYRIGSSVEFDWSAVSCVRTLRSLGHHAIVVNCNPETVSTDYDVSDRLYFEDLSLETVLNIWDIEAPAGVIISVGGQTPNTLCSALEKQGVRIVGTSVAAIDCCEDRHKFSRLCDELNIDQPRWKEFTDLRTAKAFCQEVGYPVLVRPSYVLSGAAMRVVTDDEQLDAFLKIAAVVSGESPVVISKFVENAKEVEFDSVACRGEIVNFAISEHVENAGTHSGDATLILPGQKLYVETIRRVKKISQKLARALQVSGPFNIQFICKQNDVKVIECNLRASRTFPFISKAFNVNLIDLATK
;
A
#
# COMPACT_ATOMS: atom_id res chain seq x y z
N PHE A 1 -18.80 -31.80 -16.15
CA PHE A 1 -17.44 -31.24 -16.28
C PHE A 1 -16.44 -32.36 -16.04
N THR A 2 -15.72 -32.79 -17.07
CA THR A 2 -14.60 -33.72 -16.93
C THR A 2 -13.41 -32.95 -16.38
N PHE A 3 -13.03 -33.21 -15.12
CA PHE A 3 -12.08 -32.40 -14.33
C PHE A 3 -10.59 -32.65 -14.62
N PHE A 4 -10.24 -33.35 -15.71
CA PHE A 4 -8.85 -33.71 -16.02
C PHE A 4 -8.52 -33.43 -17.49
N GLN A 5 -8.48 -32.17 -17.87
CA GLN A 5 -8.03 -31.74 -19.20
C GLN A 5 -6.93 -30.71 -19.06
N VAL A 6 -5.87 -30.87 -19.85
CA VAL A 6 -4.77 -29.91 -19.99
C VAL A 6 -4.68 -29.55 -21.47
N PHE A 7 -4.59 -28.26 -21.76
CA PHE A 7 -4.28 -27.76 -23.10
C PHE A 7 -2.76 -27.59 -23.22
N VAL A 8 -2.21 -28.07 -24.34
CA VAL A 8 -0.79 -27.95 -24.64
C VAL A 8 -0.65 -27.05 -25.87
N ASP A 9 -0.27 -25.80 -25.62
CA ASP A 9 -0.20 -24.76 -26.63
C ASP A 9 1.23 -24.54 -27.14
N LYS A 10 1.32 -24.02 -28.37
CA LYS A 10 2.58 -23.50 -28.91
C LYS A 10 3.02 -22.30 -28.08
N SER A 11 4.28 -22.25 -27.67
CA SER A 11 4.82 -21.08 -26.98
C SER A 11 4.78 -19.82 -27.88
N LEU A 12 4.21 -18.75 -27.34
CA LEU A 12 4.19 -17.40 -27.91
C LEU A 12 4.98 -16.43 -27.01
N LYS A 13 6.00 -16.95 -26.31
CA LYS A 13 6.79 -16.17 -25.34
C LYS A 13 7.38 -14.92 -26.00
N GLY A 14 7.21 -13.76 -25.34
CA GLY A 14 7.70 -12.48 -25.85
C GLY A 14 6.70 -11.71 -26.72
N TRP A 15 5.51 -12.26 -26.97
CA TRP A 15 4.41 -11.53 -27.58
C TRP A 15 3.78 -10.55 -26.57
N LYS A 16 3.10 -9.52 -27.05
CA LYS A 16 2.32 -8.62 -26.19
C LYS A 16 1.14 -9.39 -25.61
N GLU A 17 0.80 -9.10 -24.36
CA GLU A 17 -0.39 -9.64 -23.71
C GLU A 17 -1.35 -8.48 -23.42
N VAL A 18 -2.59 -8.63 -23.88
CA VAL A 18 -3.62 -7.57 -23.85
C VAL A 18 -4.92 -8.16 -23.34
N GLU A 19 -5.60 -7.45 -22.46
CA GLU A 19 -6.87 -7.88 -21.87
C GLU A 19 -7.98 -6.88 -22.15
N TYR A 20 -9.21 -7.37 -22.30
CA TYR A 20 -10.42 -6.57 -22.42
C TYR A 20 -11.47 -7.04 -21.43
N GLU A 21 -12.03 -6.08 -20.70
CA GLU A 21 -13.22 -6.29 -19.87
C GLU A 21 -14.47 -5.96 -20.70
N VAL A 22 -15.33 -6.95 -20.88
CA VAL A 22 -16.48 -6.87 -21.78
C VAL A 22 -17.76 -7.04 -20.97
N VAL A 23 -18.75 -6.20 -21.24
CA VAL A 23 -20.06 -6.29 -20.61
C VAL A 23 -21.12 -6.47 -21.68
N ARG A 24 -22.03 -7.43 -21.48
CA ARG A 24 -23.13 -7.73 -22.39
C ARG A 24 -24.44 -7.91 -21.65
N ASP A 25 -25.51 -7.31 -22.16
CA ASP A 25 -26.85 -7.48 -21.59
C ASP A 25 -27.73 -8.49 -22.35
N CYS A 26 -28.94 -8.71 -21.83
CA CYS A 26 -29.92 -9.64 -22.41
C CYS A 26 -30.50 -9.17 -23.75
N LYS A 27 -30.30 -7.90 -24.15
CA LYS A 27 -30.71 -7.33 -25.44
C LYS A 27 -29.58 -7.27 -26.46
N ASN A 28 -28.45 -7.90 -26.15
CA ASN A 28 -27.27 -7.98 -27.02
C ASN A 28 -26.51 -6.65 -27.18
N ASN A 29 -26.78 -5.65 -26.33
CA ASN A 29 -25.86 -4.52 -26.17
C ASN A 29 -24.57 -5.08 -25.57
N CYS A 30 -23.42 -4.72 -26.15
CA CYS A 30 -22.13 -5.30 -25.82
C CYS A 30 -21.07 -4.22 -25.97
N ILE A 31 -20.31 -3.95 -24.90
CA ILE A 31 -19.34 -2.86 -24.78
C ILE A 31 -18.03 -3.39 -24.18
N THR A 32 -16.91 -2.75 -24.51
CA THR A 32 -15.62 -2.99 -23.86
C THR A 32 -15.32 -1.88 -22.85
N VAL A 33 -15.44 -2.18 -21.56
CA VAL A 33 -15.34 -1.21 -20.47
C VAL A 33 -13.92 -0.76 -20.21
N CYS A 34 -12.96 -1.68 -20.33
CA CYS A 34 -11.55 -1.37 -20.12
C CYS A 34 -10.70 -2.27 -21.00
N ASN A 35 -9.62 -1.72 -21.53
CA ASN A 35 -8.56 -2.49 -22.15
C ASN A 35 -7.24 -2.26 -21.40
N MET A 36 -6.49 -3.33 -21.23
CA MET A 36 -5.27 -3.33 -20.43
C MET A 36 -4.13 -3.94 -21.22
N GLU A 37 -2.94 -3.40 -21.04
CA GLU A 37 -1.71 -3.89 -21.66
C GLU A 37 -0.69 -4.28 -20.60
N ASN A 38 -0.15 -5.48 -20.73
CA ASN A 38 0.88 -5.96 -19.81
C ASN A 38 2.24 -5.40 -20.23
N LEU A 39 2.96 -4.80 -19.29
CA LEU A 39 4.35 -4.40 -19.48
C LEU A 39 5.23 -5.64 -19.65
N ASP A 40 4.99 -6.65 -18.82
CA ASP A 40 5.62 -7.94 -18.96
C ASP A 40 5.01 -8.72 -20.14
N PRO A 41 5.82 -9.27 -21.04
CA PRO A 41 5.33 -9.98 -22.21
C PRO A 41 4.78 -11.37 -21.86
N LEU A 42 4.01 -11.95 -22.78
CA LEU A 42 3.36 -13.25 -22.63
C LEU A 42 4.36 -14.33 -22.16
N GLY A 43 3.91 -15.14 -21.21
CA GLY A 43 4.69 -16.16 -20.52
C GLY A 43 4.80 -15.90 -19.02
N ILE A 44 4.42 -14.69 -18.59
CA ILE A 44 4.16 -14.31 -17.20
C ILE A 44 2.66 -14.15 -17.04
N HIS A 45 2.08 -14.78 -16.03
CA HIS A 45 0.65 -14.67 -15.77
C HIS A 45 0.26 -13.21 -15.52
N THR A 46 -0.83 -12.72 -16.09
CA THR A 46 -1.36 -11.35 -15.92
C THR A 46 -1.35 -10.84 -14.47
N GLY A 47 -1.81 -11.68 -13.54
CA GLY A 47 -1.71 -11.47 -12.09
C GLY A 47 -0.31 -11.18 -11.54
N ASP A 48 0.75 -11.75 -12.11
CA ASP A 48 2.17 -11.49 -11.78
C ASP A 48 2.82 -10.44 -12.70
N SER A 49 2.08 -9.89 -13.65
CA SER A 49 2.58 -8.85 -14.56
C SER A 49 2.30 -7.45 -13.98
N ILE A 50 3.18 -6.50 -14.33
CA ILE A 50 2.83 -5.08 -14.28
C ILE A 50 1.86 -4.79 -15.43
N VAL A 51 0.73 -4.15 -15.14
CA VAL A 51 -0.36 -3.93 -16.10
C VAL A 51 -0.71 -2.46 -16.15
N VAL A 52 -1.00 -1.95 -17.35
CA VAL A 52 -1.34 -0.55 -17.59
C VAL A 52 -2.72 -0.44 -18.24
N ALA A 53 -3.53 0.52 -17.79
CA ALA A 53 -4.78 0.91 -18.43
C ALA A 53 -4.79 2.41 -18.74
N PRO A 54 -5.23 2.84 -19.95
CA PRO A 54 -5.56 2.00 -21.11
C PRO A 54 -4.29 1.41 -21.76
N SER A 55 -4.43 0.56 -22.79
CA SER A 55 -3.28 0.14 -23.60
C SER A 55 -2.53 1.33 -24.20
N GLN A 56 -1.20 1.28 -24.26
CA GLN A 56 -0.34 2.38 -24.66
C GLN A 56 0.26 2.19 -26.06
N THR A 57 0.51 0.95 -26.48
CA THR A 57 1.31 0.67 -27.69
C THR A 57 0.54 -0.02 -28.81
N LEU A 58 -0.79 -0.11 -28.69
CA LEU A 58 -1.66 -0.62 -29.76
C LEU A 58 -1.90 0.46 -30.81
N SER A 59 -1.80 0.07 -32.08
CA SER A 59 -2.32 0.90 -33.16
C SER A 59 -3.86 0.95 -33.09
N ASN A 60 -4.48 1.96 -33.69
CA ASN A 60 -5.94 2.02 -33.80
C ASN A 60 -6.50 0.78 -34.50
N GLU A 61 -5.79 0.26 -35.51
CA GLU A 61 -6.19 -0.94 -36.23
C GLU A 61 -6.19 -2.18 -35.33
N ASP A 62 -5.12 -2.37 -34.54
CA ASP A 62 -5.05 -3.47 -33.57
C ASP A 62 -6.12 -3.33 -32.48
N TYR A 63 -6.29 -2.12 -31.95
CA TYR A 63 -7.32 -1.83 -30.94
C TYR A 63 -8.72 -2.21 -31.44
N TYR A 64 -9.13 -1.70 -32.62
CA TYR A 64 -10.45 -2.01 -33.16
C TYR A 64 -10.61 -3.48 -33.56
N ARG A 65 -9.54 -4.13 -34.04
CA ARG A 65 -9.56 -5.56 -34.39
C ARG A 65 -9.79 -6.42 -33.14
N LEU A 66 -9.02 -6.20 -32.08
CA LEU A 66 -9.17 -6.94 -30.81
C LEU A 66 -10.51 -6.65 -30.15
N ARG A 67 -10.96 -5.38 -30.15
CA ARG A 67 -12.28 -4.98 -29.66
C ARG A 67 -13.42 -5.70 -30.41
N ASP A 68 -13.43 -5.66 -31.74
CA ASP A 68 -14.48 -6.31 -32.54
C ASP A 68 -14.49 -7.84 -32.34
N THR A 69 -13.32 -8.46 -32.24
CA THR A 69 -13.20 -9.87 -31.90
C THR A 69 -13.76 -10.18 -30.51
N ALA A 70 -13.47 -9.35 -29.50
CA ALA A 70 -14.03 -9.50 -28.16
C ALA A 70 -15.56 -9.53 -28.21
N LEU A 71 -16.15 -8.49 -28.82
CA LEU A 71 -17.60 -8.38 -28.94
C LEU A 71 -18.21 -9.57 -29.69
N LYS A 72 -17.57 -10.07 -30.76
CA LYS A 72 -18.03 -11.24 -31.52
C LYS A 72 -18.00 -12.52 -30.69
N VAL A 73 -16.91 -12.78 -29.97
CA VAL A 73 -16.72 -13.99 -29.14
C VAL A 73 -17.72 -14.00 -27.98
N ILE A 74 -17.86 -12.89 -27.26
CA ILE A 74 -18.76 -12.79 -26.11
C ILE A 74 -20.22 -12.93 -26.54
N ARG A 75 -20.60 -12.35 -27.69
CA ARG A 75 -21.93 -12.56 -28.29
C ARG A 75 -22.17 -14.01 -28.69
N HIS A 76 -21.17 -14.67 -29.26
CA HIS A 76 -21.26 -16.08 -29.66
C HIS A 76 -21.49 -17.01 -28.47
N PHE A 77 -20.78 -16.78 -27.35
CA PHE A 77 -21.02 -17.53 -26.11
C PHE A 77 -22.34 -17.19 -25.41
N GLY A 78 -22.99 -16.09 -25.79
CA GLY A 78 -24.25 -15.67 -25.20
C GLY A 78 -24.13 -15.19 -23.75
N ILE A 79 -22.94 -14.73 -23.34
CA ILE A 79 -22.67 -14.26 -21.98
C ILE A 79 -23.58 -13.06 -21.66
N VAL A 80 -24.18 -13.05 -20.48
CA VAL A 80 -24.95 -11.93 -19.92
C VAL A 80 -24.34 -11.57 -18.59
N GLY A 81 -23.95 -10.31 -18.43
CA GLY A 81 -23.12 -9.83 -17.33
C GLY A 81 -21.76 -9.36 -17.85
N GLU A 82 -20.70 -9.67 -17.11
CA GLU A 82 -19.34 -9.26 -17.39
C GLU A 82 -18.46 -10.49 -17.67
N CYS A 83 -17.42 -10.30 -18.48
CA CYS A 83 -16.33 -11.25 -18.68
C CYS A 83 -15.03 -10.57 -19.12
N ASN A 84 -13.91 -11.23 -18.83
CA ASN A 84 -12.58 -10.86 -19.31
C ASN A 84 -12.16 -11.73 -20.52
N ILE A 85 -11.53 -11.14 -21.52
CA ILE A 85 -10.92 -11.85 -22.66
C ILE A 85 -9.47 -11.41 -22.84
N GLN A 86 -8.57 -12.37 -23.06
CA GLN A 86 -7.12 -12.13 -23.16
C GLN A 86 -6.58 -12.50 -24.53
N TYR A 87 -5.59 -11.74 -24.98
CA TYR A 87 -4.97 -11.86 -26.29
C TYR A 87 -3.46 -11.91 -26.19
N ALA A 88 -2.86 -12.74 -27.04
CA ALA A 88 -1.45 -12.67 -27.40
C ALA A 88 -1.32 -11.99 -28.76
N LEU A 89 -0.65 -10.84 -28.83
CA LEU A 89 -0.45 -10.04 -30.06
C LEU A 89 1.03 -10.02 -30.46
N ASP A 90 1.32 -10.33 -31.73
CA ASP A 90 2.67 -10.26 -32.27
C ASP A 90 3.15 -8.80 -32.31
N PRO A 91 4.29 -8.44 -31.71
CA PRO A 91 4.78 -7.07 -31.75
C PRO A 91 5.20 -6.59 -33.15
N ASN A 92 5.39 -7.50 -34.12
CA ASN A 92 5.88 -7.16 -35.47
C ASN A 92 4.86 -7.42 -36.59
N SER A 93 3.65 -7.89 -36.27
CA SER A 93 2.62 -8.16 -37.26
C SER A 93 1.21 -8.04 -36.67
N GLU A 94 0.19 -8.02 -37.51
CA GLU A 94 -1.22 -7.98 -37.08
C GLU A 94 -1.73 -9.32 -36.51
N LYS A 95 -0.85 -10.31 -36.36
CA LYS A 95 -1.22 -11.65 -35.95
C LYS A 95 -1.48 -11.67 -34.45
N TYR A 96 -2.64 -12.21 -34.07
CA TYR A 96 -3.01 -12.40 -32.68
C TYR A 96 -3.66 -13.77 -32.45
N TYR A 97 -3.71 -14.17 -31.19
CA TYR A 97 -4.44 -15.34 -30.71
C TYR A 97 -5.26 -14.97 -29.48
N ILE A 98 -6.45 -15.56 -29.34
CA ILE A 98 -7.20 -15.52 -28.08
C ILE A 98 -6.56 -16.53 -27.14
N VAL A 99 -6.18 -16.10 -25.95
CA VAL A 99 -5.59 -16.95 -24.91
C VAL A 99 -6.70 -17.63 -24.13
N GLU A 100 -7.60 -16.84 -23.54
CA GLU A 100 -8.74 -17.36 -22.79
C GLU A 100 -9.90 -16.35 -22.70
N VAL A 101 -11.06 -16.83 -22.25
CA VAL A 101 -12.22 -16.03 -21.86
C VAL A 101 -12.69 -16.48 -20.47
N ASN A 102 -12.71 -15.55 -19.53
CA ASN A 102 -13.23 -15.76 -18.18
C ASN A 102 -14.66 -15.23 -18.11
N ALA A 103 -15.66 -16.11 -18.21
CA ALA A 103 -17.09 -15.75 -18.15
C ALA A 103 -17.58 -15.48 -16.71
N ARG A 104 -16.89 -14.59 -16.00
CA ARG A 104 -17.15 -14.16 -14.62
C ARG A 104 -16.28 -12.94 -14.30
N LEU A 105 -16.62 -12.28 -13.19
CA LEU A 105 -15.74 -11.31 -12.54
C LEU A 105 -14.38 -11.93 -12.22
N SER A 106 -13.35 -11.11 -12.42
CA SER A 106 -11.96 -11.45 -12.21
C SER A 106 -11.25 -10.34 -11.41
N ARG A 107 -9.97 -10.56 -11.08
CA ARG A 107 -9.14 -9.48 -10.52
C ARG A 107 -8.95 -8.35 -11.53
N SER A 108 -8.79 -8.68 -12.81
CA SER A 108 -8.77 -7.70 -13.91
C SER A 108 -10.05 -6.86 -13.95
N SER A 109 -11.21 -7.45 -13.65
CA SER A 109 -12.50 -6.72 -13.54
C SER A 109 -12.53 -5.76 -12.35
N ALA A 110 -11.97 -6.16 -11.20
CA ALA A 110 -11.85 -5.27 -10.04
C ALA A 110 -10.91 -4.09 -10.36
N LEU A 111 -9.74 -4.38 -10.93
CA LEU A 111 -8.78 -3.37 -11.40
C LEU A 111 -9.42 -2.41 -12.41
N ALA A 112 -10.11 -2.92 -13.42
CA ALA A 112 -10.79 -2.11 -14.43
C ALA A 112 -11.90 -1.24 -13.85
N SER A 113 -12.65 -1.76 -12.86
CA SER A 113 -13.69 -0.96 -12.18
C SER A 113 -13.08 0.24 -11.46
N LYS A 114 -11.92 0.06 -10.82
CA LYS A 114 -11.18 1.13 -10.14
C LYS A 114 -10.50 2.06 -11.14
N ALA A 115 -9.94 1.53 -12.22
CA ALA A 115 -9.29 2.33 -13.25
C ALA A 115 -10.27 3.28 -13.96
N THR A 116 -11.49 2.81 -14.23
CA THR A 116 -12.48 3.53 -15.05
C THR A 116 -13.55 4.25 -14.23
N GLY A 117 -13.74 3.90 -12.95
CA GLY A 117 -14.89 4.30 -12.17
C GLY A 117 -16.20 3.56 -12.53
N TYR A 118 -16.18 2.68 -13.53
CA TYR A 118 -17.32 1.89 -13.98
C TYR A 118 -17.54 0.66 -13.08
N PRO A 119 -18.65 0.55 -12.33
CA PRO A 119 -18.78 -0.48 -11.30
C PRO A 119 -19.22 -1.84 -11.91
N LEU A 120 -18.28 -2.59 -12.50
CA LEU A 120 -18.53 -3.81 -13.28
C LEU A 120 -19.37 -4.83 -12.51
N ALA A 121 -19.03 -5.11 -11.25
CA ALA A 121 -19.76 -6.09 -10.44
C ALA A 121 -21.23 -5.68 -10.18
N TYR A 122 -21.46 -4.40 -9.91
CA TYR A 122 -22.80 -3.85 -9.70
C TYR A 122 -23.63 -3.95 -10.98
N ILE A 123 -23.06 -3.54 -12.12
CA ILE A 123 -23.72 -3.59 -13.41
C ILE A 123 -24.01 -5.05 -13.80
N ALA A 124 -23.02 -5.94 -13.72
CA ALA A 124 -23.19 -7.36 -14.04
C ALA A 124 -24.30 -8.01 -13.22
N ALA A 125 -24.39 -7.70 -11.92
CA ALA A 125 -25.47 -8.21 -11.06
C ALA A 125 -26.86 -7.73 -11.52
N LYS A 126 -26.99 -6.47 -11.96
CA LYS A 126 -28.25 -5.94 -12.50
C LYS A 126 -28.61 -6.56 -13.85
N LEU A 127 -27.62 -6.75 -14.72
CA LEU A 127 -27.83 -7.43 -16.00
C LEU A 127 -28.30 -8.88 -15.83
N ALA A 128 -27.75 -9.58 -14.84
CA ALA A 128 -28.18 -10.94 -14.48
C ALA A 128 -29.64 -11.00 -14.01
N LEU A 129 -30.17 -9.91 -13.45
CA LEU A 129 -31.60 -9.77 -13.08
C LEU A 129 -32.49 -9.34 -14.26
N GLY A 130 -31.93 -9.18 -15.45
CA GLY A 130 -32.67 -8.84 -16.68
C GLY A 130 -32.73 -7.36 -17.02
N SER A 131 -32.09 -6.48 -16.24
CA SER A 131 -31.89 -5.08 -16.64
C SER A 131 -31.01 -4.98 -17.88
N THR A 132 -31.14 -3.88 -18.63
CA THR A 132 -30.31 -3.59 -19.80
C THR A 132 -29.31 -2.48 -19.52
N LEU A 133 -28.22 -2.40 -20.31
CA LEU A 133 -27.21 -1.36 -20.14
C LEU A 133 -27.79 0.06 -20.35
N VAL A 134 -28.81 0.18 -21.19
CA VAL A 134 -29.48 1.45 -21.51
C VAL A 134 -30.39 1.93 -20.38
N GLU A 135 -30.96 1.01 -19.60
CA GLU A 135 -31.84 1.34 -18.46
C GLU A 135 -31.04 1.73 -17.20
N LEU A 136 -29.81 1.24 -17.07
CA LEU A 136 -28.97 1.50 -15.93
C LEU A 136 -28.32 2.88 -16.04
N SER A 137 -28.39 3.68 -14.98
CA SER A 137 -27.72 4.98 -14.90
C SER A 137 -26.23 4.80 -14.64
N ASN A 138 -25.41 5.66 -15.24
CA ASN A 138 -24.03 5.86 -14.81
C ASN A 138 -24.02 6.57 -13.45
N SER A 139 -23.45 5.94 -12.42
CA SER A 139 -23.36 6.48 -11.07
C SER A 139 -22.37 7.65 -10.92
N VAL A 140 -21.42 7.77 -11.84
CA VAL A 140 -20.37 8.80 -11.83
C VAL A 140 -20.91 10.14 -12.35
N THR A 141 -21.54 10.13 -13.52
CA THR A 141 -22.09 11.35 -14.16
C THR A 141 -23.54 11.63 -13.76
N LYS A 142 -24.32 10.61 -13.39
CA LYS A 142 -25.76 10.68 -13.06
C LYS A 142 -26.69 11.20 -14.17
N GLU A 143 -26.13 11.56 -15.32
CA GLU A 143 -26.87 12.06 -16.49
C GLU A 143 -26.79 11.10 -17.69
N THR A 144 -25.82 10.19 -17.70
CA THR A 144 -25.64 9.20 -18.78
C THR A 144 -26.07 7.79 -18.35
N THR A 145 -26.18 6.87 -19.31
CA THR A 145 -26.51 5.45 -19.05
C THR A 145 -25.23 4.63 -18.80
N ALA A 146 -25.36 3.36 -18.43
CA ALA A 146 -24.24 2.43 -18.32
C ALA A 146 -23.81 1.85 -19.68
N CYS A 147 -24.47 2.21 -20.78
CA CYS A 147 -24.21 1.71 -22.13
C CYS A 147 -23.18 2.59 -22.88
N PHE A 148 -21.95 2.65 -22.38
CA PHE A 148 -20.85 3.39 -23.00
C PHE A 148 -19.51 2.71 -22.72
N GLU A 149 -18.48 3.08 -23.48
CA GLU A 149 -17.10 2.65 -23.21
C GLU A 149 -16.36 3.81 -22.53
N PRO A 150 -15.85 3.63 -21.30
CA PRO A 150 -15.10 4.67 -20.59
C PRO A 150 -13.91 5.22 -21.37
N SER A 151 -13.63 6.50 -21.18
CA SER A 151 -12.46 7.20 -21.70
C SER A 151 -11.66 7.76 -20.54
N LEU A 152 -10.35 7.49 -20.50
CA LEU A 152 -9.46 7.89 -19.41
C LEU A 152 -8.50 8.99 -19.89
N ASP A 153 -8.42 10.08 -19.15
CA ASP A 153 -7.46 11.18 -19.36
C ASP A 153 -6.22 11.06 -18.44
N TYR A 154 -6.00 9.86 -17.93
CA TYR A 154 -4.90 9.46 -17.06
C TYR A 154 -4.46 8.00 -17.38
N VAL A 155 -3.34 7.60 -16.78
CA VAL A 155 -2.76 6.26 -16.89
C VAL A 155 -2.81 5.59 -15.53
N VAL A 156 -3.34 4.38 -15.52
CA VAL A 156 -3.40 3.51 -14.35
C VAL A 156 -2.32 2.44 -14.48
N THR A 157 -1.53 2.26 -13.44
CA THR A 157 -0.51 1.22 -13.38
C THR A 157 -0.79 0.31 -12.19
N LYS A 158 -0.94 -0.99 -12.46
CA LYS A 158 -0.99 -2.03 -11.44
C LYS A 158 0.36 -2.71 -11.32
N VAL A 159 0.81 -2.94 -10.08
CA VAL A 159 2.01 -3.71 -9.78
C VAL A 159 1.68 -4.82 -8.80
N PRO A 160 2.07 -6.08 -9.06
CA PRO A 160 1.85 -7.17 -8.11
C PRO A 160 2.74 -7.05 -6.88
N ARG A 161 2.33 -7.72 -5.80
CA ARG A 161 3.11 -7.89 -4.58
C ARG A 161 3.45 -9.36 -4.36
N TRP A 162 4.70 -9.62 -4.00
CA TRP A 162 5.19 -10.97 -3.69
C TRP A 162 5.82 -11.03 -2.31
N ASP A 163 5.64 -12.17 -1.65
CA ASP A 163 6.28 -12.49 -0.36
C ASP A 163 7.15 -13.76 -0.47
N LEU A 164 7.73 -14.02 -1.65
CA LEU A 164 8.51 -15.23 -1.94
C LEU A 164 9.68 -15.47 -0.99
N ARG A 165 10.21 -14.42 -0.34
CA ARG A 165 11.25 -14.54 0.70
C ARG A 165 10.83 -15.38 1.90
N LYS A 166 9.52 -15.59 2.12
CA LYS A 166 8.98 -16.47 3.17
C LYS A 166 9.04 -17.96 2.77
N PHE A 167 9.39 -18.27 1.53
CA PHE A 167 9.38 -19.63 0.98
C PHE A 167 10.75 -20.00 0.39
N GLU A 168 11.69 -20.43 1.24
CA GLU A 168 13.09 -20.71 0.87
C GLU A 168 13.25 -21.69 -0.31
N SER A 169 12.34 -22.67 -0.44
CA SER A 169 12.39 -23.69 -1.51
C SER A 169 11.53 -23.36 -2.73
N CYS A 170 10.85 -22.21 -2.75
CA CYS A 170 10.03 -21.81 -3.89
C CYS A 170 10.93 -21.27 -5.01
N ASP A 171 10.64 -21.67 -6.26
CA ASP A 171 11.26 -21.03 -7.43
C ASP A 171 10.89 -19.54 -7.44
N PRO A 172 11.86 -18.60 -7.36
CA PRO A 172 11.58 -17.17 -7.32
C PRO A 172 11.14 -16.61 -8.68
N LEU A 173 11.25 -17.39 -9.76
CA LEU A 173 10.96 -16.92 -11.10
C LEU A 173 9.46 -16.81 -11.36
N MET A 174 9.09 -15.78 -12.11
CA MET A 174 7.72 -15.57 -12.58
C MET A 174 7.48 -16.38 -13.85
N GLY A 175 6.24 -16.83 -14.02
CA GLY A 175 5.81 -17.64 -15.15
C GLY A 175 4.30 -17.63 -15.31
N SER A 176 3.75 -18.59 -16.04
CA SER A 176 2.30 -18.70 -16.28
C SER A 176 1.48 -19.12 -15.06
N ALA A 177 2.13 -19.54 -13.96
CA ALA A 177 1.48 -19.79 -12.68
C ALA A 177 1.73 -18.62 -11.74
N MET A 178 0.66 -17.97 -11.30
CA MET A 178 0.71 -16.82 -10.42
C MET A 178 1.32 -17.16 -9.05
N LYS A 179 2.16 -16.26 -8.55
CA LYS A 179 2.79 -16.35 -7.22
C LYS A 179 2.60 -15.10 -6.35
N SER A 180 2.10 -14.01 -6.91
CA SER A 180 1.75 -12.80 -6.16
C SER A 180 0.65 -13.08 -5.13
N VAL A 181 0.70 -12.31 -4.04
CA VAL A 181 -0.19 -12.42 -2.87
C VAL A 181 -1.13 -11.23 -2.72
N GLY A 182 -0.98 -10.23 -3.59
CA GLY A 182 -1.77 -9.01 -3.64
C GLY A 182 -1.28 -8.09 -4.75
N GLU A 183 -1.89 -6.93 -4.87
CA GLU A 183 -1.54 -5.92 -5.86
C GLU A 183 -1.83 -4.50 -5.37
N VAL A 184 -1.20 -3.54 -6.04
CA VAL A 184 -1.45 -2.11 -5.87
C VAL A 184 -1.81 -1.51 -7.21
N MET A 185 -2.57 -0.43 -7.16
CA MET A 185 -2.89 0.38 -8.32
C MET A 185 -2.48 1.83 -8.05
N ALA A 186 -1.98 2.51 -9.07
CA ALA A 186 -1.72 3.94 -8.99
C ALA A 186 -2.30 4.64 -10.21
N ILE A 187 -2.58 5.93 -10.04
CA ILE A 187 -3.13 6.79 -11.07
C ILE A 187 -2.20 7.99 -11.25
N GLY A 188 -1.82 8.29 -12.50
CA GLY A 188 -1.01 9.45 -12.85
C GLY A 188 -1.39 9.96 -14.23
N ARG A 189 -1.08 11.21 -14.55
CA ARG A 189 -1.36 11.78 -15.88
C ARG A 189 -0.39 11.29 -16.95
N THR A 190 0.72 10.70 -16.53
CA THR A 190 1.70 10.01 -17.39
C THR A 190 2.02 8.63 -16.82
N PHE A 191 2.55 7.74 -17.67
CA PHE A 191 3.01 6.43 -17.25
C PHE A 191 4.13 6.53 -16.20
N GLU A 192 5.08 7.45 -16.34
CA GLU A 192 6.17 7.63 -15.38
C GLU A 192 5.64 8.00 -13.98
N GLU A 193 4.69 8.94 -13.90
CA GLU A 193 4.04 9.33 -12.65
C GLU A 193 3.32 8.14 -12.00
N SER A 194 2.51 7.45 -12.78
CA SER A 194 1.69 6.33 -12.32
C SER A 194 2.56 5.15 -11.86
N LEU A 195 3.59 4.78 -12.63
CA LEU A 195 4.51 3.70 -12.27
C LEU A 195 5.30 4.02 -11.00
N GLN A 196 5.87 5.22 -10.86
CA GLN A 196 6.64 5.56 -9.66
C GLN A 196 5.77 5.53 -8.40
N LYS A 197 4.53 6.01 -8.48
CA LYS A 197 3.54 5.87 -7.40
C LYS A 197 3.28 4.40 -7.08
N ALA A 198 2.99 3.58 -8.09
CA ALA A 198 2.72 2.15 -7.90
C ALA A 198 3.91 1.42 -7.24
N LEU A 199 5.14 1.66 -7.68
CA LEU A 199 6.33 1.02 -7.11
C LEU A 199 6.53 1.36 -5.61
N ARG A 200 6.19 2.58 -5.19
CA ARG A 200 6.20 2.97 -3.77
C ARG A 200 5.11 2.28 -2.94
N MET A 201 3.98 1.97 -3.56
CA MET A 201 2.86 1.32 -2.90
C MET A 201 3.13 -0.17 -2.61
N VAL A 202 3.99 -0.82 -3.41
CA VAL A 202 4.29 -2.27 -3.27
C VAL A 202 5.06 -2.59 -1.99
N ASP A 203 6.03 -1.75 -1.62
CA ASP A 203 6.88 -1.99 -0.46
C ASP A 203 7.32 -0.67 0.18
N GLU A 204 7.23 -0.57 1.51
CA GLU A 204 7.62 0.63 2.27
C GLU A 204 9.10 1.01 2.09
N LYS A 205 9.94 0.03 1.72
CA LYS A 205 11.35 0.26 1.41
C LYS A 205 11.56 0.77 -0.03
N ALA A 206 10.63 0.54 -0.94
CA ALA A 206 10.75 0.98 -2.32
C ALA A 206 10.48 2.49 -2.44
N GLY A 207 11.49 3.25 -2.88
CA GLY A 207 11.36 4.68 -3.12
C GLY A 207 10.68 5.02 -4.45
N GLY A 208 10.63 4.08 -5.38
CA GLY A 208 10.18 4.26 -6.77
C GLY A 208 10.97 3.35 -7.71
N PHE A 209 11.24 3.81 -8.93
CA PHE A 209 12.10 3.10 -9.88
C PHE A 209 13.59 3.37 -9.57
N ASP A 210 14.18 2.52 -8.73
CA ASP A 210 15.52 2.73 -8.17
C ASP A 210 16.27 1.41 -7.87
N GLU A 211 17.59 1.37 -8.12
CA GLU A 211 18.42 0.18 -7.89
C GLU A 211 18.66 -0.18 -6.42
N SER A 212 18.39 0.70 -5.45
CA SER A 212 18.69 0.44 -4.03
C SER A 212 17.95 -0.76 -3.45
N VAL A 213 16.88 -1.20 -4.11
CA VAL A 213 16.12 -2.41 -3.74
C VAL A 213 16.84 -3.70 -4.19
N CYS A 214 17.78 -3.61 -5.13
CA CYS A 214 18.56 -4.72 -5.66
C CYS A 214 19.77 -5.08 -4.77
N HIS A 215 19.54 -5.50 -3.53
CA HIS A 215 20.62 -6.01 -2.66
C HIS A 215 21.31 -7.30 -3.19
N PHE A 216 20.75 -7.95 -4.22
CA PHE A 216 21.27 -9.18 -4.82
C PHE A 216 22.56 -9.01 -5.64
N PHE A 217 22.89 -7.79 -6.08
CA PHE A 217 24.05 -7.55 -6.96
C PHE A 217 25.20 -6.81 -6.26
N SER A 218 25.25 -6.79 -4.92
CA SER A 218 26.40 -6.23 -4.22
C SER A 218 27.68 -6.99 -4.58
N THR A 219 28.76 -6.26 -4.79
CA THR A 219 30.11 -6.79 -5.03
C THR A 219 30.79 -7.32 -3.76
N ASP A 220 30.12 -7.23 -2.61
CA ASP A 220 30.64 -7.78 -1.35
C ASP A 220 30.59 -9.32 -1.40
N GLU A 221 31.77 -9.96 -1.42
CA GLU A 221 31.93 -11.42 -1.50
C GLU A 221 31.22 -12.18 -0.35
N ASP A 222 30.84 -11.49 0.73
CA ASP A 222 30.25 -12.07 1.94
C ASP A 222 28.71 -12.08 1.96
N CYS A 223 28.01 -11.50 0.97
CA CYS A 223 26.55 -11.34 1.00
C CYS A 223 25.76 -11.94 -0.18
N ALA A 224 26.41 -12.64 -1.12
CA ALA A 224 25.69 -13.31 -2.20
C ALA A 224 25.04 -14.62 -1.72
N PRO A 225 23.70 -14.78 -1.73
CA PRO A 225 23.10 -16.10 -1.59
C PRO A 225 23.51 -16.96 -2.79
N SER A 226 23.82 -18.22 -2.53
CA SER A 226 24.05 -19.19 -3.60
C SER A 226 22.76 -19.35 -4.42
N LEU A 227 22.88 -19.24 -5.75
CA LEU A 227 21.79 -19.58 -6.67
C LEU A 227 21.36 -21.03 -6.44
N PRO A 228 20.07 -21.33 -6.20
CA PRO A 228 19.60 -22.71 -6.24
C PRO A 228 19.64 -23.18 -7.70
N GLY A 229 20.49 -24.14 -8.02
CA GLY A 229 20.49 -24.83 -9.32
C GLY A 229 21.79 -24.81 -10.13
N SER A 230 22.94 -24.42 -9.58
CA SER A 230 24.23 -24.64 -10.26
C SER A 230 24.73 -26.08 -10.07
N ASP A 231 24.00 -27.06 -10.60
CA ASP A 231 24.52 -28.41 -10.86
C ASP A 231 25.31 -28.40 -12.18
N PHE A 232 26.36 -27.58 -12.26
CA PHE A 232 27.42 -27.75 -13.25
C PHE A 232 28.52 -28.59 -12.59
N LYS A 233 28.35 -29.92 -12.61
CA LYS A 233 29.45 -30.86 -12.38
C LYS A 233 30.48 -30.71 -13.51
N THR A 234 31.40 -29.77 -13.39
CA THR A 234 32.63 -29.79 -14.19
C THR A 234 33.49 -30.95 -13.70
N ARG A 235 33.53 -32.01 -14.51
CA ARG A 235 34.45 -33.14 -14.34
C ARG A 235 35.88 -32.62 -14.29
N SER A 236 36.62 -33.10 -13.29
CA SER A 236 38.05 -32.98 -13.15
C SER A 236 38.79 -33.63 -14.34
N SER A 237 39.57 -32.85 -15.06
CA SER A 237 40.79 -33.33 -15.71
C SER A 237 41.77 -32.16 -15.69
N GLY A 238 42.86 -32.35 -14.94
CA GLY A 238 43.85 -31.32 -14.73
C GLY A 238 44.63 -30.98 -15.99
N GLU A 239 44.99 -29.72 -16.11
CA GLU A 239 46.30 -29.31 -16.60
C GLU A 239 46.61 -27.89 -16.10
N CYS A 240 47.75 -27.78 -15.47
CA CYS A 240 48.31 -26.56 -14.90
C CYS A 240 48.96 -25.75 -16.03
N MET A 241 48.49 -24.53 -16.26
CA MET A 241 49.22 -23.54 -17.05
C MET A 241 49.32 -22.24 -16.24
N ARG A 242 50.56 -21.94 -15.86
CA ARG A 242 50.98 -20.69 -15.23
C ARG A 242 50.80 -19.53 -16.21
N GLY A 243 50.21 -18.42 -15.76
CA GLY A 243 50.27 -17.16 -16.50
C GLY A 243 49.47 -16.03 -15.86
N GLY A 244 50.17 -15.02 -15.35
CA GLY A 244 49.68 -13.64 -15.24
C GLY A 244 48.57 -13.35 -14.22
N CYS A 245 48.95 -12.92 -13.02
CA CYS A 245 48.07 -12.21 -12.10
C CYS A 245 47.71 -10.82 -12.69
N GLY A 246 46.57 -10.74 -13.38
CA GLY A 246 45.82 -9.50 -13.60
C GLY A 246 44.69 -9.43 -12.59
N ARG A 247 44.84 -8.62 -11.53
CA ARG A 247 43.73 -8.23 -10.65
C ARG A 247 43.12 -6.96 -11.23
N THR A 248 41.86 -7.01 -11.74
CA THR A 248 40.82 -5.94 -11.62
C THR A 248 39.51 -6.13 -12.44
N ASP A 249 39.28 -7.19 -13.23
CA ASP A 249 38.05 -7.28 -14.07
C ASP A 249 36.93 -8.27 -13.64
N SER A 250 37.15 -9.18 -12.68
CA SER A 250 36.21 -10.29 -12.45
C SER A 250 34.88 -9.94 -11.76
N GLY A 251 34.81 -8.82 -11.03
CA GLY A 251 33.62 -8.43 -10.25
C GLY A 251 32.52 -7.78 -11.09
N ALA A 252 32.89 -6.82 -11.94
CA ALA A 252 31.95 -6.10 -12.80
C ALA A 252 31.36 -7.02 -13.89
N GLU A 253 32.19 -7.90 -14.47
CA GLU A 253 31.72 -8.91 -15.42
C GLU A 253 30.72 -9.88 -14.79
N ARG A 254 30.98 -10.32 -13.55
CA ARG A 254 30.06 -11.18 -12.81
C ARG A 254 28.74 -10.47 -12.50
N GLN A 255 28.79 -9.21 -12.09
CA GLN A 255 27.60 -8.40 -11.82
C GLN A 255 26.74 -8.22 -13.08
N ALA A 256 27.38 -7.89 -14.22
CA ALA A 256 26.70 -7.78 -15.51
C ALA A 256 26.06 -9.11 -15.95
N ALA A 257 26.74 -10.24 -15.72
CA ALA A 257 26.20 -11.57 -16.04
C ALA A 257 24.98 -11.94 -15.17
N LEU A 258 25.02 -11.63 -13.87
CA LEU A 258 23.88 -11.84 -12.97
C LEU A 258 22.69 -10.96 -13.35
N LEU A 259 22.96 -9.69 -13.68
CA LEU A 259 21.94 -8.76 -14.15
C LEU A 259 21.30 -9.21 -15.46
N GLU A 260 22.10 -9.70 -16.41
CA GLU A 260 21.59 -10.27 -17.65
C GLU A 260 20.67 -11.47 -17.40
N ALA A 261 21.05 -12.35 -16.47
CA ALA A 261 20.24 -13.51 -16.12
C ALA A 261 18.88 -13.10 -15.54
N GLU A 262 18.85 -12.11 -14.65
CA GLU A 262 17.63 -11.55 -14.04
C GLU A 262 16.70 -10.90 -15.08
N LEU A 263 17.25 -10.18 -16.06
CA LEU A 263 16.45 -9.55 -17.11
C LEU A 263 15.82 -10.57 -18.08
N ARG A 264 16.54 -11.66 -18.38
CA ARG A 264 16.08 -12.74 -19.27
C ARG A 264 15.12 -13.71 -18.58
N ARG A 265 15.28 -13.94 -17.28
CA ARG A 265 14.47 -14.85 -16.46
C ARG A 265 13.73 -14.02 -15.41
N PRO A 266 12.49 -13.62 -15.71
CA PRO A 266 11.78 -12.66 -14.88
C PRO A 266 11.60 -13.16 -13.45
N SER A 267 11.89 -12.30 -12.48
CA SER A 267 11.55 -12.47 -11.07
C SER A 267 10.85 -11.19 -10.57
N PRO A 268 10.28 -11.19 -9.34
CA PRO A 268 9.73 -9.98 -8.73
C PRO A 268 10.69 -8.77 -8.73
N ASN A 269 12.01 -8.99 -8.80
CA ASN A 269 13.00 -7.92 -8.78
C ASN A 269 13.28 -7.29 -10.16
N ARG A 270 12.70 -7.83 -11.24
CA ARG A 270 13.05 -7.47 -12.62
C ARG A 270 12.92 -5.98 -12.92
N ILE A 271 11.90 -5.32 -12.37
CA ILE A 271 11.69 -3.88 -12.59
C ILE A 271 12.84 -3.03 -12.01
N TRP A 272 13.37 -3.40 -10.84
CA TRP A 272 14.52 -2.70 -10.26
C TRP A 272 15.85 -3.13 -10.91
N ALA A 273 15.93 -4.36 -11.42
CA ALA A 273 17.05 -4.77 -12.28
C ALA A 273 17.14 -3.92 -13.55
N LEU A 274 16.00 -3.53 -14.14
CA LEU A 274 15.98 -2.57 -15.26
C LEU A 274 16.57 -1.21 -14.84
N ALA A 275 16.26 -0.70 -13.64
CA ALA A 275 16.83 0.55 -13.14
C ALA A 275 18.36 0.46 -13.03
N LEU A 276 18.88 -0.62 -12.47
CA LEU A 276 20.34 -0.87 -12.41
C LEU A 276 20.95 -0.95 -13.81
N ALA A 277 20.30 -1.62 -14.77
CA ALA A 277 20.80 -1.72 -16.13
C ALA A 277 20.90 -0.37 -16.84
N PHE A 278 19.89 0.50 -16.68
CA PHE A 278 19.95 1.87 -17.21
C PHE A 278 21.04 2.70 -16.54
N GLN A 279 21.24 2.55 -15.23
CA GLN A 279 22.32 3.23 -14.51
C GLN A 279 23.70 2.82 -15.04
N LEU A 280 23.88 1.53 -15.35
CA LEU A 280 25.07 0.96 -15.99
C LEU A 280 25.18 1.30 -17.50
N GLY A 281 24.24 2.07 -18.06
CA GLY A 281 24.29 2.58 -19.43
C GLY A 281 23.78 1.63 -20.51
N TRP A 282 22.98 0.62 -20.16
CA TRP A 282 22.38 -0.27 -21.15
C TRP A 282 21.31 0.47 -21.97
N THR A 283 21.26 0.17 -23.28
CA THR A 283 20.32 0.83 -24.19
C THR A 283 18.94 0.19 -24.14
N VAL A 284 17.91 0.94 -24.54
CA VAL A 284 16.53 0.44 -24.70
C VAL A 284 16.48 -0.79 -25.61
N ASP A 285 17.24 -0.80 -26.72
CA ASP A 285 17.28 -1.95 -27.63
C ASP A 285 17.88 -3.19 -26.97
N ALA A 286 19.00 -3.05 -26.25
CA ALA A 286 19.63 -4.16 -25.54
C ALA A 286 18.71 -4.74 -24.47
N LEU A 287 17.96 -3.88 -23.75
CA LEU A 287 16.99 -4.30 -22.75
C LEU A 287 15.77 -4.96 -23.38
N HIS A 288 15.25 -4.43 -24.49
CA HIS A 288 14.16 -5.04 -25.24
C HIS A 288 14.54 -6.45 -25.73
N GLU A 289 15.74 -6.63 -26.26
CA GLU A 289 16.19 -7.93 -26.74
C GLU A 289 16.20 -9.00 -25.64
N LYS A 290 16.63 -8.62 -24.42
CA LYS A 290 16.73 -9.52 -23.26
C LYS A 290 15.39 -9.76 -22.59
N THR A 291 14.53 -8.74 -22.52
CA THR A 291 13.30 -8.78 -21.72
C THR A 291 12.04 -9.04 -22.52
N LYS A 292 12.03 -8.63 -23.80
CA LYS A 292 10.86 -8.52 -24.68
C LYS A 292 9.79 -7.52 -24.22
N ILE A 293 10.09 -6.69 -23.22
CA ILE A 293 9.24 -5.54 -22.82
C ILE A 293 9.25 -4.53 -23.96
N ASP A 294 8.09 -3.97 -24.32
CA ASP A 294 7.98 -3.02 -25.42
C ASP A 294 8.92 -1.81 -25.22
N LYS A 295 9.52 -1.35 -26.33
CA LYS A 295 10.49 -0.25 -26.31
C LYS A 295 9.87 1.05 -25.80
N TRP A 296 8.57 1.25 -25.98
CA TRP A 296 7.87 2.40 -25.43
C TRP A 296 8.01 2.44 -23.90
N PHE A 297 7.66 1.35 -23.20
CA PHE A 297 7.80 1.30 -21.73
C PHE A 297 9.25 1.50 -21.30
N LEU A 298 10.20 0.83 -21.96
CA LEU A 298 11.63 0.96 -21.66
C LEU A 298 12.13 2.39 -21.86
N SER A 299 11.68 3.10 -22.90
CA SER A 299 12.03 4.52 -23.11
C SER A 299 11.50 5.42 -21.99
N LYS A 300 10.31 5.12 -21.44
CA LYS A 300 9.74 5.85 -20.30
C LYS A 300 10.53 5.60 -19.02
N LEU A 301 10.98 4.37 -18.80
CA LEU A 301 11.88 4.03 -17.69
C LEU A 301 13.24 4.74 -17.83
N GLN A 302 13.76 4.84 -19.05
CA GLN A 302 14.98 5.60 -19.34
C GLN A 302 14.82 7.08 -18.96
N ASN A 303 13.68 7.72 -19.27
CA ASN A 303 13.41 9.10 -18.86
C ASN A 303 13.54 9.29 -17.34
N ILE A 304 13.01 8.35 -16.54
CA ILE A 304 13.12 8.39 -15.08
C ILE A 304 14.60 8.30 -14.66
N ASN A 305 15.36 7.36 -15.23
CA ASN A 305 16.78 7.22 -14.95
C ASN A 305 17.59 8.46 -15.34
N ASP A 306 17.27 9.10 -16.45
CA ASP A 306 17.97 10.29 -16.93
C ASP A 306 17.72 11.49 -16.01
N ILE A 307 16.48 11.69 -15.54
CA ILE A 307 16.16 12.70 -14.52
C ILE A 307 16.92 12.41 -13.22
N LYS A 308 16.95 11.14 -12.79
CA LYS A 308 17.74 10.74 -11.61
C LYS A 308 19.21 11.12 -11.78
N ARG A 309 19.82 10.81 -12.93
CA ARG A 309 21.22 11.17 -13.21
C ARG A 309 21.46 12.68 -13.15
N GLN A 310 20.53 13.48 -13.66
CA GLN A 310 20.61 14.94 -13.56
C GLN A 310 20.53 15.42 -12.10
N LEU A 311 19.63 14.85 -11.29
CA LEU A 311 19.50 15.18 -9.87
C LEU A 311 20.78 14.94 -9.08
N THR A 312 21.55 13.89 -9.41
CA THR A 312 22.84 13.60 -8.76
C THR A 312 23.94 14.63 -9.01
N GLN A 313 23.68 15.64 -9.83
CA GLN A 313 24.59 16.74 -10.14
C GLN A 313 24.14 18.08 -9.55
N LEU A 314 23.00 18.11 -8.84
CA LEU A 314 22.37 19.32 -8.34
C LEU A 314 22.25 19.28 -6.81
N THR A 315 22.21 20.44 -6.19
CA THR A 315 21.87 20.63 -4.77
C THR A 315 20.41 21.08 -4.62
N LEU A 316 19.89 21.07 -3.39
CA LEU A 316 18.51 21.48 -3.13
C LEU A 316 18.25 22.96 -3.49
N ASP A 317 19.26 23.81 -3.34
CA ASP A 317 19.15 25.25 -3.62
C ASP A 317 19.15 25.56 -5.12
N ASP A 318 19.74 24.68 -5.94
CA ASP A 318 19.74 24.80 -7.40
C ASP A 318 18.35 24.59 -8.00
N LEU A 319 17.47 23.85 -7.32
CA LEU A 319 16.14 23.52 -7.83
C LEU A 319 15.20 24.74 -7.79
N THR A 320 14.74 25.14 -8.97
CA THR A 320 13.72 26.18 -9.15
C THR A 320 12.31 25.60 -9.04
N ARG A 321 11.29 26.49 -9.01
CA ARG A 321 9.87 26.08 -9.05
C ARG A 321 9.57 25.21 -10.28
N ALA A 322 10.14 25.55 -11.43
CA ALA A 322 9.92 24.83 -12.68
C ALA A 322 10.54 23.42 -12.63
N ASP A 323 11.76 23.31 -12.08
CA ASP A 323 12.44 22.02 -11.92
C ASP A 323 11.64 21.10 -10.99
N PHE A 324 11.17 21.62 -9.86
CA PHE A 324 10.30 20.85 -8.97
C PHE A 324 9.04 20.36 -9.67
N PHE A 325 8.33 21.19 -10.43
CA PHE A 325 7.18 20.71 -11.19
C PHE A 325 7.59 19.64 -12.20
N TYR A 326 8.67 19.84 -12.94
CA TYR A 326 9.16 18.86 -13.91
C TYR A 326 9.44 17.51 -13.23
N ILE A 327 10.24 17.49 -12.17
CA ILE A 327 10.59 16.28 -11.41
C ILE A 327 9.35 15.60 -10.81
N LYS A 328 8.45 16.37 -10.17
CA LYS A 328 7.25 15.82 -9.53
C LYS A 328 6.23 15.29 -10.55
N LYS A 329 6.13 15.87 -11.75
CA LYS A 329 5.31 15.36 -12.85
C LYS A 329 5.76 14.00 -13.39
N TYR A 330 7.03 13.63 -13.18
CA TYR A 330 7.55 12.27 -13.45
C TYR A 330 7.39 11.33 -12.24
N GLY A 331 6.68 11.74 -11.20
CA GLY A 331 6.31 10.90 -10.06
C GLY A 331 7.36 10.76 -8.97
N PHE A 332 8.46 11.52 -9.00
CA PHE A 332 9.49 11.45 -7.95
C PHE A 332 8.94 11.90 -6.59
N SER A 333 9.18 11.10 -5.56
CA SER A 333 8.85 11.47 -4.18
C SER A 333 9.87 12.47 -3.60
N ASP A 334 9.46 13.23 -2.59
CA ASP A 334 10.34 14.12 -1.84
C ASP A 334 11.50 13.33 -1.19
N ARG A 335 11.25 12.06 -0.84
CA ARG A 335 12.27 11.11 -0.37
C ARG A 335 13.31 10.78 -1.46
N GLN A 336 12.88 10.46 -2.68
CA GLN A 336 13.80 10.18 -3.79
C GLN A 336 14.65 11.40 -4.14
N ILE A 337 14.02 12.58 -4.21
CA ILE A 337 14.75 13.84 -4.48
C ILE A 337 15.81 14.06 -3.40
N ALA A 338 15.46 13.90 -2.12
CA ALA A 338 16.41 14.04 -1.01
C ALA A 338 17.58 13.03 -1.11
N GLN A 339 17.29 11.81 -1.56
CA GLN A 339 18.30 10.75 -1.71
C GLN A 339 19.26 11.00 -2.88
N TYR A 340 18.79 11.58 -3.98
CA TYR A 340 19.60 11.73 -5.20
C TYR A 340 20.40 13.02 -5.26
N LEU A 341 19.93 14.11 -4.64
CA LEU A 341 20.65 15.38 -4.68
C LEU A 341 22.06 15.25 -4.09
N MET A 342 23.00 16.03 -4.64
CA MET A 342 24.35 16.11 -4.12
C MET A 342 24.32 16.65 -2.68
N ASN A 343 24.85 15.85 -1.75
CA ASN A 343 25.09 16.31 -0.39
C ASN A 343 26.31 17.24 -0.37
N SER A 344 26.20 18.37 0.33
CA SER A 344 27.40 19.17 0.65
C SER A 344 28.32 18.36 1.59
N PRO A 345 29.66 18.33 1.37
CA PRO A 345 30.60 17.55 2.19
C PRO A 345 30.59 17.87 3.70
N SER A 346 30.03 19.02 4.08
CA SER A 346 29.96 19.52 5.47
C SER A 346 28.53 19.55 6.05
N ALA A 347 27.51 19.11 5.31
CA ALA A 347 26.11 19.18 5.72
C ALA A 347 25.58 17.82 6.17
N ALA A 348 24.64 17.83 7.12
CA ALA A 348 23.83 16.65 7.43
C ALA A 348 23.10 16.16 6.17
N ALA A 349 22.91 14.84 6.05
CA ALA A 349 22.20 14.26 4.91
C ALA A 349 20.82 14.91 4.74
N LEU A 350 20.48 15.29 3.50
CA LEU A 350 19.20 15.90 3.17
C LEU A 350 18.05 14.97 3.54
N SER A 351 17.04 15.50 4.23
CA SER A 351 15.84 14.76 4.56
C SER A 351 14.71 15.07 3.58
N GLN A 352 13.73 14.15 3.46
CA GLN A 352 12.50 14.40 2.70
C GLN A 352 11.74 15.66 3.19
N PHE A 353 11.92 16.07 4.45
CA PHE A 353 11.28 17.25 5.02
C PHE A 353 11.91 18.55 4.51
N ASP A 354 13.21 18.55 4.23
CA ASP A 354 13.91 19.71 3.66
C ASP A 354 13.43 19.96 2.23
N VAL A 355 13.35 18.89 1.44
CA VAL A 355 12.76 18.91 0.10
C VAL A 355 11.32 19.38 0.13
N ARG A 356 10.48 18.80 1.01
CA ARG A 356 9.08 19.23 1.19
C ARG A 356 9.00 20.72 1.51
N ARG A 357 9.79 21.21 2.48
CA ARG A 357 9.78 22.62 2.89
C ARG A 357 10.13 23.54 1.74
N ARG A 358 11.19 23.22 0.98
CA ARG A 358 11.60 23.97 -0.22
C ARG A 358 10.51 23.96 -1.28
N ARG A 359 9.94 22.79 -1.58
CA ARG A 359 8.85 22.59 -2.54
C ARG A 359 7.62 23.44 -2.19
N LEU A 360 7.21 23.43 -0.92
CA LEU A 360 6.08 24.22 -0.43
C LEU A 360 6.39 25.73 -0.42
N HIS A 361 7.60 26.13 -0.05
CA HIS A 361 8.03 27.54 -0.09
C HIS A 361 7.97 28.12 -1.52
N LEU A 362 8.29 27.30 -2.53
CA LEU A 362 8.17 27.65 -3.94
C LEU A 362 6.73 27.56 -4.47
N GLY A 363 5.76 27.17 -3.63
CA GLY A 363 4.35 27.03 -4.01
C GLY A 363 4.06 25.85 -4.93
N VAL A 364 4.85 24.78 -4.86
CA VAL A 364 4.66 23.55 -5.64
C VAL A 364 3.86 22.53 -4.83
N ARG A 365 2.60 22.32 -5.21
CA ARG A 365 1.67 21.38 -4.57
C ARG A 365 1.01 20.50 -5.64
N PRO A 366 0.61 19.26 -5.30
CA PRO A 366 -0.21 18.49 -6.21
C PRO A 366 -1.62 19.09 -6.29
N SER A 367 -2.29 18.86 -7.41
CA SER A 367 -3.72 19.12 -7.59
C SER A 367 -4.53 17.86 -7.33
N VAL A 368 -5.76 18.03 -6.85
CA VAL A 368 -6.76 16.98 -6.65
C VAL A 368 -7.58 16.81 -7.93
N LYS A 369 -7.58 15.60 -8.49
CA LYS A 369 -8.32 15.28 -9.71
C LYS A 369 -9.35 14.18 -9.49
N GLN A 370 -10.49 14.27 -10.18
CA GLN A 370 -11.58 13.30 -10.12
C GLN A 370 -11.41 12.18 -11.15
N ILE A 371 -11.95 11.01 -10.82
CA ILE A 371 -12.14 9.89 -11.74
C ILE A 371 -13.56 9.96 -12.32
N ASP A 372 -13.69 10.39 -13.57
CA ASP A 372 -14.96 10.81 -14.16
C ASP A 372 -15.54 9.86 -15.23
N THR A 373 -14.85 8.78 -15.56
CA THR A 373 -15.21 7.76 -16.57
C THR A 373 -15.32 8.24 -18.03
N LEU A 374 -15.34 9.55 -18.30
CA LEU A 374 -15.56 10.14 -19.62
C LEU A 374 -14.56 11.24 -20.01
N ALA A 375 -13.41 11.33 -19.33
CA ALA A 375 -12.35 12.27 -19.65
C ALA A 375 -12.85 13.73 -19.72
N ALA A 376 -13.62 14.14 -18.72
CA ALA A 376 -14.26 15.44 -18.56
C ALA A 376 -15.25 15.85 -19.66
N GLU A 377 -15.74 14.91 -20.49
CA GLU A 377 -16.83 15.18 -21.44
C GLU A 377 -18.13 15.59 -20.72
N PHE A 378 -18.37 14.99 -19.55
CA PHE A 378 -19.50 15.31 -18.68
C PHE A 378 -19.01 15.66 -17.27
N PRO A 379 -19.69 16.56 -16.54
CA PRO A 379 -19.40 16.82 -15.14
C PRO A 379 -19.51 15.55 -14.28
N ALA A 380 -18.49 15.32 -13.46
CA ALA A 380 -18.45 14.18 -12.55
C ALA A 380 -19.03 14.53 -11.19
N HIS A 381 -19.96 13.71 -10.70
CA HIS A 381 -20.52 13.80 -9.35
C HIS A 381 -19.97 12.71 -8.44
N THR A 382 -18.68 12.41 -8.60
CA THR A 382 -17.95 11.39 -7.85
C THR A 382 -17.07 12.00 -6.76
N ASN A 383 -16.85 11.22 -5.72
CA ASN A 383 -15.93 11.52 -4.63
C ASN A 383 -14.60 10.73 -4.75
N TYR A 384 -14.36 10.16 -5.94
CA TYR A 384 -13.20 9.34 -6.26
C TYR A 384 -12.06 10.18 -6.84
N LEU A 385 -10.95 10.27 -6.11
CA LEU A 385 -9.89 11.26 -6.34
C LEU A 385 -8.50 10.64 -6.40
N TYR A 386 -7.59 11.35 -7.08
CA TYR A 386 -6.16 11.12 -7.03
C TYR A 386 -5.41 12.46 -7.08
N LEU A 387 -4.15 12.45 -6.67
CA LEU A 387 -3.23 13.58 -6.67
C LEU A 387 -2.29 13.51 -7.87
N THR A 388 -2.10 14.65 -8.54
CA THR A 388 -1.13 14.79 -9.63
C THR A 388 -0.50 16.18 -9.66
N TYR A 389 0.73 16.28 -10.13
CA TYR A 389 1.40 17.57 -10.39
C TYR A 389 1.13 18.11 -11.81
N GLN A 390 0.31 17.41 -12.59
CA GLN A 390 -0.09 17.80 -13.96
C GLN A 390 -1.47 18.47 -14.01
N GLY A 391 -1.97 18.96 -12.88
CA GLY A 391 -3.17 19.80 -12.79
C GLY A 391 -2.84 21.29 -12.78
N ILE A 392 -3.83 22.11 -13.15
CA ILE A 392 -3.81 23.57 -12.99
C ILE A 392 -4.52 23.93 -11.68
N ASP A 393 -5.72 23.37 -11.48
CA ASP A 393 -6.58 23.60 -10.31
C ASP A 393 -7.09 22.27 -9.71
N ASP A 394 -7.70 22.31 -8.54
CA ASP A 394 -8.39 21.17 -7.91
C ASP A 394 -9.81 21.00 -8.49
N ASP A 395 -10.21 19.77 -8.78
CA ASP A 395 -11.56 19.48 -9.30
C ASP A 395 -12.63 19.56 -8.19
N VAL A 396 -12.22 19.49 -6.92
CA VAL A 396 -13.12 19.53 -5.76
C VAL A 396 -12.59 20.44 -4.66
N SER A 397 -13.50 21.11 -3.96
CA SER A 397 -13.15 21.88 -2.75
C SER A 397 -12.93 20.96 -1.53
N PRO A 398 -12.11 21.36 -0.54
CA PRO A 398 -11.90 20.60 0.71
C PRO A 398 -13.21 20.27 1.43
N LEU A 399 -13.32 19.06 1.99
CA LEU A 399 -14.55 18.60 2.63
C LEU A 399 -14.76 19.21 4.02
N ALA A 400 -13.68 19.45 4.77
CA ALA A 400 -13.78 20.10 6.08
C ALA A 400 -14.06 21.61 5.98
N ALA A 401 -13.88 22.21 4.79
CA ALA A 401 -14.23 23.59 4.53
C ALA A 401 -15.74 23.71 4.22
N THR A 402 -16.61 23.49 5.21
CA THR A 402 -17.98 24.00 5.09
C THR A 402 -17.94 25.53 5.24
N PRO A 403 -18.69 26.30 4.43
CA PRO A 403 -18.51 27.74 4.35
C PRO A 403 -18.91 28.35 5.70
N SER A 404 -17.99 29.09 6.33
CA SER A 404 -18.41 30.04 7.36
C SER A 404 -19.48 30.95 6.74
N VAL A 405 -20.52 31.27 7.51
CA VAL A 405 -21.70 32.07 7.13
C VAL A 405 -21.34 33.44 6.52
N SER A 406 -20.06 33.83 6.47
CA SER A 406 -19.55 34.99 5.73
C SER A 406 -19.61 34.85 4.20
N ALA A 407 -19.51 33.63 3.64
CA ALA A 407 -19.49 33.42 2.19
C ALA A 407 -20.87 33.59 1.52
N VAL A 408 -21.95 33.41 2.27
CA VAL A 408 -23.33 33.64 1.78
C VAL A 408 -23.61 35.13 1.59
N PHE A 409 -22.90 36.02 2.28
CA PHE A 409 -23.01 37.47 2.11
C PHE A 409 -22.08 38.07 1.04
N ALA A 410 -21.12 37.28 0.52
CA ALA A 410 -20.27 37.71 -0.60
C ALA A 410 -21.00 37.61 -1.94
N GLY A 411 -21.92 36.64 -2.09
CA GLY A 411 -22.76 36.49 -3.29
C GLY A 411 -23.80 37.59 -3.48
N ALA A 412 -24.26 38.22 -2.39
CA ALA A 412 -25.22 39.33 -2.46
C ALA A 412 -24.60 40.71 -2.78
N ARG A 413 -23.26 40.79 -2.90
CA ARG A 413 -22.53 42.03 -3.24
C ARG A 413 -22.07 42.08 -4.70
N ALA A 414 -22.24 41.00 -5.47
CA ALA A 414 -21.86 40.93 -6.88
C ALA A 414 -23.01 41.32 -7.84
N GLU A 415 -24.26 41.36 -7.39
CA GLU A 415 -25.43 41.74 -8.23
C GLU A 415 -25.84 43.22 -8.13
N LYS A 416 -24.97 44.10 -7.61
CA LYS A 416 -25.20 45.57 -7.55
C LYS A 416 -23.99 46.39 -8.00
N ARG A 417 -23.29 45.90 -9.02
CA ARG A 417 -22.18 46.62 -9.68
C ARG A 417 -22.34 46.69 -11.20
N GLU A 418 -23.56 46.95 -11.64
CA GLU A 418 -23.84 47.50 -12.97
C GLU A 418 -24.95 48.54 -12.80
N GLU A 419 -24.60 49.71 -12.28
CA GLU A 419 -25.29 50.98 -12.51
C GLU A 419 -24.52 52.08 -11.75
N GLU A 420 -24.44 53.24 -12.38
CA GLU A 420 -23.94 54.53 -11.84
C GLU A 420 -22.42 54.78 -11.88
N ASN A 421 -21.96 55.19 -13.07
CA ASN A 421 -20.90 56.19 -13.21
C ASN A 421 -21.56 57.55 -13.50
N ALA A 422 -21.65 58.43 -12.49
CA ALA A 422 -21.86 59.87 -12.70
C ALA A 422 -21.42 60.69 -11.46
N GLU A 423 -20.47 61.58 -11.72
CA GLU A 423 -20.35 62.95 -11.18
C GLU A 423 -20.22 63.27 -9.66
N THR A 424 -19.06 63.87 -9.35
CA THR A 424 -18.84 65.14 -8.60
C THR A 424 -18.78 65.21 -7.07
N CYS A 425 -17.89 66.12 -6.67
CA CYS A 425 -17.43 66.56 -5.35
C CYS A 425 -18.51 67.13 -4.40
N ARG A 426 -18.36 66.92 -3.08
CA ARG A 426 -18.07 67.93 -2.02
C ARG A 426 -18.53 67.46 -0.62
N ASP A 427 -17.63 67.69 0.33
CA ASP A 427 -17.74 68.24 1.69
C ASP A 427 -18.83 67.80 2.71
N ASP A 428 -18.32 67.67 3.94
CA ASP A 428 -18.90 67.95 5.27
C ASP A 428 -19.57 66.87 6.15
N GLU A 429 -18.86 66.67 7.28
CA GLU A 429 -19.34 66.67 8.68
C GLU A 429 -19.97 65.41 9.33
N ASP A 430 -19.13 64.83 10.19
CA ASP A 430 -19.31 64.66 11.64
C ASP A 430 -19.82 63.37 12.30
N GLU A 431 -18.97 62.97 13.26
CA GLU A 431 -19.21 62.32 14.55
C GLU A 431 -20.31 61.26 14.70
N SER A 432 -19.89 60.00 14.91
CA SER A 432 -20.33 59.19 16.09
C SER A 432 -19.79 57.75 16.14
N LEU A 433 -18.82 57.36 15.30
CA LEU A 433 -18.38 55.95 15.27
C LEU A 433 -17.51 55.51 16.47
N LEU A 434 -16.80 56.45 17.12
CA LEU A 434 -15.82 56.13 18.18
C LEU A 434 -16.44 55.87 19.57
N ARG A 435 -17.75 56.04 19.75
CA ARG A 435 -18.47 55.69 21.00
C ARG A 435 -19.16 54.32 20.97
N ARG A 436 -19.16 53.60 19.84
CA ARG A 436 -19.80 52.28 19.72
C ARG A 436 -18.82 51.09 19.82
N LEU A 437 -17.52 51.34 19.95
CA LEU A 437 -16.49 50.29 19.99
C LEU A 437 -15.91 49.98 21.38
N SER A 438 -16.48 50.49 22.48
CA SER A 438 -15.91 50.29 23.83
C SER A 438 -16.83 49.65 24.87
N LYS A 439 -17.95 49.01 24.47
CA LYS A 439 -18.82 48.29 25.42
C LYS A 439 -19.42 47.01 24.85
N SER A 440 -18.65 45.93 24.82
CA SER A 440 -19.09 44.59 25.25
C SER A 440 -17.94 43.56 25.20
N SER A 441 -16.79 43.88 25.78
CA SER A 441 -15.78 42.89 26.16
C SER A 441 -16.15 42.32 27.53
N SER A 442 -16.98 41.28 27.53
CA SER A 442 -17.16 40.36 28.66
C SER A 442 -18.01 39.15 28.23
N ALA A 443 -17.49 38.37 27.27
CA ALA A 443 -17.98 37.02 27.04
C ALA A 443 -17.36 36.10 28.11
N ARG A 444 -18.16 35.83 29.14
CA ARG A 444 -17.92 34.83 30.18
C ARG A 444 -17.55 33.48 29.56
N LEU A 445 -16.53 32.82 30.12
CA LEU A 445 -16.41 31.37 30.08
C LEU A 445 -17.76 30.77 30.53
N ARG A 446 -18.48 30.15 29.60
CA ARG A 446 -19.56 29.22 29.93
C ARG A 446 -19.00 27.82 29.76
N THR A 447 -18.74 27.19 30.90
CA THR A 447 -18.83 25.73 31.04
C THR A 447 -20.28 25.35 30.74
N GLY A 448 -20.52 24.64 29.65
CA GLY A 448 -21.84 24.18 29.24
C GLY A 448 -21.73 22.87 28.50
N GLU A 449 -22.24 21.82 29.15
CA GLU A 449 -22.62 20.55 28.56
C GLU A 449 -23.64 20.78 27.42
N GLY A 450 -23.57 19.98 26.36
CA GLY A 450 -24.76 19.62 25.57
C GLY A 450 -25.00 20.28 24.21
N ASP A 451 -23.99 20.77 23.48
CA ASP A 451 -24.14 21.01 22.04
C ASP A 451 -23.79 19.74 21.25
N ALA A 452 -24.69 19.30 20.37
CA ALA A 452 -24.41 18.21 19.44
C ALA A 452 -23.13 18.53 18.65
N PRO A 453 -22.14 17.62 18.58
CA PRO A 453 -20.87 17.94 17.94
C PRO A 453 -21.14 18.29 16.48
N GLY A 454 -20.67 19.48 16.06
CA GLY A 454 -20.69 19.87 14.66
C GLY A 454 -20.04 18.80 13.79
N LYS A 455 -20.47 18.72 12.52
CA LYS A 455 -20.01 17.71 11.56
C LYS A 455 -18.51 17.83 11.32
N GLN A 456 -17.72 16.96 11.96
CA GLN A 456 -16.27 16.85 11.77
C GLN A 456 -15.91 15.92 10.60
N CYS A 457 -14.72 16.13 10.05
CA CYS A 457 -14.16 15.33 8.97
C CYS A 457 -12.93 14.56 9.46
N PHE A 458 -12.85 13.26 9.21
CA PHE A 458 -11.74 12.41 9.63
C PHE A 458 -11.12 11.68 8.45
N VAL A 459 -9.80 11.57 8.45
CA VAL A 459 -9.08 10.71 7.50
C VAL A 459 -8.92 9.31 8.10
N VAL A 460 -9.29 8.29 7.35
CA VAL A 460 -9.09 6.88 7.70
C VAL A 460 -8.05 6.31 6.74
N LEU A 461 -6.90 5.90 7.28
CA LEU A 461 -5.86 5.24 6.48
C LEU A 461 -6.23 3.76 6.32
N GLY A 462 -6.32 3.31 5.06
CA GLY A 462 -6.61 1.92 4.70
C GLY A 462 -5.44 0.98 4.93
N CYS A 463 -5.57 -0.25 4.45
CA CYS A 463 -4.57 -1.30 4.66
C CYS A 463 -3.39 -1.30 3.67
N GLY A 464 -3.50 -0.57 2.57
CA GLY A 464 -2.56 -0.66 1.45
C GLY A 464 -2.61 -2.05 0.81
N CYS A 465 -1.49 -2.44 0.19
CA CYS A 465 -1.36 -3.72 -0.49
C CYS A 465 -1.54 -4.92 0.46
N TYR A 466 -2.36 -5.89 0.03
CA TYR A 466 -2.37 -7.19 0.69
C TYR A 466 -1.02 -7.90 0.58
N ARG A 467 -0.64 -8.56 1.67
CA ARG A 467 0.56 -9.38 1.79
C ARG A 467 0.36 -10.44 2.87
N ILE A 468 1.23 -11.44 2.95
CA ILE A 468 1.08 -12.49 3.96
C ILE A 468 1.20 -11.86 5.35
N GLY A 469 0.12 -11.94 6.13
CA GLY A 469 0.00 -11.30 7.44
C GLY A 469 -0.76 -9.98 7.48
N SER A 470 -1.14 -9.42 6.33
CA SER A 470 -2.00 -8.24 6.22
C SER A 470 -2.91 -8.35 5.00
N SER A 471 -4.17 -8.73 5.22
CA SER A 471 -5.15 -8.99 4.17
C SER A 471 -6.47 -8.24 4.43
N VAL A 472 -7.58 -8.79 3.94
CA VAL A 472 -8.94 -8.23 3.96
C VAL A 472 -9.47 -7.92 5.36
N GLU A 473 -8.86 -8.45 6.42
CA GLU A 473 -9.31 -8.21 7.80
C GLU A 473 -9.14 -6.74 8.20
N PHE A 474 -8.08 -6.10 7.71
CA PHE A 474 -7.82 -4.68 7.92
C PHE A 474 -8.68 -3.79 7.00
N ASP A 475 -8.97 -4.25 5.78
CA ASP A 475 -9.95 -3.56 4.92
C ASP A 475 -11.34 -3.56 5.56
N TRP A 476 -11.79 -4.71 6.08
CA TRP A 476 -13.05 -4.81 6.83
C TRP A 476 -13.08 -3.85 8.02
N SER A 477 -11.98 -3.74 8.74
CA SER A 477 -11.85 -2.83 9.88
C SER A 477 -11.93 -1.35 9.43
N ALA A 478 -11.24 -0.98 8.35
CA ALA A 478 -11.32 0.37 7.79
C ALA A 478 -12.75 0.71 7.31
N VAL A 479 -13.40 -0.18 6.56
CA VAL A 479 -14.79 0.00 6.09
C VAL A 479 -15.77 0.12 7.26
N SER A 480 -15.59 -0.71 8.30
CA SER A 480 -16.41 -0.66 9.51
C SER A 480 -16.29 0.68 10.24
N CYS A 481 -15.07 1.21 10.36
CA CYS A 481 -14.80 2.54 10.92
C CYS A 481 -15.48 3.64 10.09
N VAL A 482 -15.31 3.63 8.77
CA VAL A 482 -15.92 4.61 7.85
C VAL A 482 -17.45 4.63 7.98
N ARG A 483 -18.09 3.46 7.96
CA ARG A 483 -19.55 3.34 8.13
C ARG A 483 -20.01 3.89 9.49
N THR A 484 -19.24 3.61 10.54
CA THR A 484 -19.54 4.11 11.89
C THR A 484 -19.44 5.63 11.95
N LEU A 485 -18.36 6.23 11.45
CA LEU A 485 -18.21 7.69 11.36
C LEU A 485 -19.39 8.36 10.65
N ARG A 486 -19.79 7.82 9.49
CA ARG A 486 -20.93 8.33 8.72
C ARG A 486 -22.24 8.19 9.50
N SER A 487 -22.45 7.09 10.23
CA SER A 487 -23.63 6.90 11.08
C SER A 487 -23.69 7.86 12.26
N LEU A 488 -22.53 8.32 12.76
CA LEU A 488 -22.41 9.36 13.79
C LEU A 488 -22.56 10.79 13.23
N GLY A 489 -22.79 10.92 11.92
CA GLY A 489 -22.96 12.20 11.25
C GLY A 489 -21.64 12.90 10.87
N HIS A 490 -20.49 12.24 11.01
CA HIS A 490 -19.18 12.73 10.57
C HIS A 490 -18.92 12.44 9.10
N HIS A 491 -17.97 13.17 8.51
CA HIS A 491 -17.43 12.89 7.19
C HIS A 491 -16.19 12.00 7.29
N ALA A 492 -16.09 11.01 6.40
CA ALA A 492 -14.97 10.09 6.32
C ALA A 492 -14.24 10.21 4.97
N ILE A 493 -12.94 10.51 5.04
CA ILE A 493 -12.01 10.52 3.91
C ILE A 493 -11.17 9.24 3.99
N VAL A 494 -11.18 8.41 2.95
CA VAL A 494 -10.35 7.20 2.89
C VAL A 494 -9.13 7.46 2.03
N VAL A 495 -7.96 7.02 2.50
CA VAL A 495 -6.73 6.94 1.70
C VAL A 495 -6.32 5.47 1.61
N ASN A 496 -6.30 4.89 0.41
CA ASN A 496 -5.88 3.51 0.17
C ASN A 496 -5.50 3.31 -1.31
N CYS A 497 -4.74 2.26 -1.63
CA CYS A 497 -4.22 2.00 -2.98
C CYS A 497 -4.44 0.57 -3.50
N ASN A 498 -5.19 -0.25 -2.78
CA ASN A 498 -5.42 -1.65 -3.17
C ASN A 498 -6.72 -1.77 -3.98
N PRO A 499 -6.67 -2.13 -5.27
CA PRO A 499 -7.85 -2.18 -6.14
C PRO A 499 -8.83 -3.30 -5.79
N GLU A 500 -8.41 -4.31 -5.02
CA GLU A 500 -9.23 -5.46 -4.63
C GLU A 500 -10.14 -5.18 -3.41
N THR A 501 -10.00 -4.00 -2.79
CA THR A 501 -10.63 -3.68 -1.50
C THR A 501 -11.97 -3.00 -1.63
N VAL A 502 -12.84 -3.22 -0.63
CA VAL A 502 -14.12 -2.50 -0.52
C VAL A 502 -13.88 -1.06 -0.03
N SER A 503 -12.84 -0.80 0.77
CA SER A 503 -12.53 0.60 1.18
C SER A 503 -12.20 1.54 0.02
N THR A 504 -11.83 0.99 -1.15
CA THR A 504 -11.61 1.78 -2.36
C THR A 504 -12.80 1.80 -3.31
N ASP A 505 -13.96 1.26 -2.91
CA ASP A 505 -15.22 1.55 -3.59
C ASP A 505 -15.66 2.97 -3.20
N TYR A 506 -15.93 3.81 -4.21
CA TYR A 506 -16.20 5.23 -3.98
C TYR A 506 -17.51 5.49 -3.22
N ASP A 507 -18.46 4.54 -3.18
CA ASP A 507 -19.71 4.67 -2.43
C ASP A 507 -19.55 4.44 -0.90
N VAL A 508 -18.40 3.92 -0.47
CA VAL A 508 -18.13 3.59 0.95
C VAL A 508 -17.85 4.83 1.79
N SER A 509 -17.10 5.79 1.27
CA SER A 509 -16.68 7.00 1.99
C SER A 509 -17.34 8.27 1.47
N ASP A 510 -17.15 9.41 2.14
CA ASP A 510 -17.54 10.72 1.61
C ASP A 510 -16.51 11.26 0.61
N ARG A 511 -15.26 10.81 0.75
CA ARG A 511 -14.15 11.09 -0.16
C ARG A 511 -13.16 9.93 -0.19
N LEU A 512 -12.70 9.56 -1.37
CA LEU A 512 -11.72 8.51 -1.57
C LEU A 512 -10.52 9.08 -2.32
N TYR A 513 -9.35 9.04 -1.69
CA TYR A 513 -8.07 9.28 -2.34
C TYR A 513 -7.42 7.93 -2.67
N PHE A 514 -7.33 7.60 -3.96
CA PHE A 514 -6.62 6.42 -4.44
C PHE A 514 -5.12 6.68 -4.51
N GLU A 515 -4.48 6.70 -3.36
CA GLU A 515 -3.13 7.20 -3.17
C GLU A 515 -2.29 6.31 -2.28
N ASP A 516 -0.96 6.50 -2.34
CA ASP A 516 -0.03 5.75 -1.54
C ASP A 516 -0.12 6.15 -0.06
N LEU A 517 0.07 5.16 0.81
CA LEU A 517 0.15 5.34 2.25
C LEU A 517 1.56 5.81 2.65
N SER A 518 2.02 6.90 2.07
CA SER A 518 3.30 7.53 2.40
C SER A 518 3.11 8.78 3.24
N LEU A 519 4.16 9.13 3.99
CA LEU A 519 4.17 10.35 4.79
C LEU A 519 3.90 11.59 3.93
N GLU A 520 4.49 11.66 2.74
CA GLU A 520 4.32 12.78 1.83
C GLU A 520 2.86 12.97 1.41
N THR A 521 2.21 11.89 1.00
CA THR A 521 0.85 11.93 0.48
C THR A 521 -0.17 12.20 1.58
N VAL A 522 -0.05 11.55 2.74
CA VAL A 522 -0.91 11.82 3.89
C VAL A 522 -0.79 13.29 4.34
N LEU A 523 0.41 13.87 4.32
CA LEU A 523 0.59 15.30 4.63
C LEU A 523 0.02 16.23 3.54
N ASN A 524 0.11 15.86 2.26
CA ASN A 524 -0.53 16.64 1.20
C ASN A 524 -2.06 16.65 1.39
N ILE A 525 -2.66 15.50 1.67
CA ILE A 525 -4.11 15.38 1.92
C ILE A 525 -4.49 16.13 3.21
N TRP A 526 -3.68 16.04 4.26
CA TRP A 526 -3.88 16.80 5.50
C TRP A 526 -3.89 18.32 5.26
N ASP A 527 -2.93 18.83 4.48
CA ASP A 527 -2.83 20.25 4.12
C ASP A 527 -4.04 20.72 3.29
N ILE A 528 -4.53 19.87 2.37
CA ILE A 528 -5.66 20.18 1.48
C ILE A 528 -6.98 20.14 2.26
N GLU A 529 -7.21 19.07 3.01
CA GLU A 529 -8.50 18.77 3.63
C GLU A 529 -8.70 19.43 4.99
N ALA A 530 -7.63 19.77 5.69
CA ALA A 530 -7.66 20.27 7.07
C ALA A 530 -8.61 19.47 8.00
N PRO A 531 -8.49 18.13 8.06
CA PRO A 531 -9.43 17.29 8.81
C PRO A 531 -9.26 17.45 10.32
N ALA A 532 -10.27 17.03 11.09
CA ALA A 532 -10.25 17.06 12.54
C ALA A 532 -9.25 16.07 13.18
N GLY A 533 -8.85 15.04 12.43
CA GLY A 533 -7.83 14.06 12.83
C GLY A 533 -7.70 12.90 11.85
N VAL A 534 -6.67 12.08 12.06
CA VAL A 534 -6.35 10.87 11.28
C VAL A 534 -6.48 9.63 12.15
N ILE A 535 -7.22 8.64 11.65
CA ILE A 535 -7.40 7.32 12.26
C ILE A 535 -6.47 6.33 11.55
N ILE A 536 -5.57 5.72 12.33
CA ILE A 536 -4.53 4.80 11.84
C ILE A 536 -4.70 3.36 12.37
N SER A 537 -5.47 3.19 13.45
CA SER A 537 -5.52 1.94 14.23
C SER A 537 -6.33 0.81 13.56
N VAL A 538 -6.89 1.05 12.37
CA VAL A 538 -7.76 0.09 11.66
C VAL A 538 -7.12 -0.49 10.39
N GLY A 539 -6.10 0.16 9.83
CA GLY A 539 -5.46 -0.24 8.57
C GLY A 539 -4.23 -1.14 8.72
N GLY A 540 -4.03 -1.77 9.88
CA GLY A 540 -2.90 -2.69 10.10
C GLY A 540 -1.55 -1.98 10.31
N GLN A 541 -0.46 -2.63 9.92
CA GLN A 541 0.89 -2.17 10.27
C GLN A 541 1.34 -0.94 9.47
N THR A 542 1.03 -0.86 8.18
CA THR A 542 1.54 0.23 7.31
C THR A 542 1.14 1.62 7.82
N PRO A 543 -0.15 1.90 8.16
CA PRO A 543 -0.52 3.15 8.82
C PRO A 543 0.11 3.33 10.21
N ASN A 544 0.25 2.24 10.98
CA ASN A 544 0.78 2.30 12.34
C ASN A 544 2.24 2.77 12.36
N THR A 545 3.06 2.32 11.41
CA THR A 545 4.46 2.75 11.26
C THR A 545 4.60 4.25 10.95
N LEU A 546 3.58 4.90 10.37
CA LEU A 546 3.61 6.33 10.03
C LEU A 546 3.34 7.25 11.22
N CYS A 547 2.77 6.74 12.32
CA CYS A 547 2.20 7.57 13.39
C CYS A 547 3.20 8.58 13.99
N SER A 548 4.40 8.11 14.31
CA SER A 548 5.47 8.92 14.89
C SER A 548 5.96 10.01 13.93
N ALA A 549 6.00 9.72 12.63
CA ALA A 549 6.41 10.70 11.63
C ALA A 549 5.33 11.76 11.39
N LEU A 550 4.05 11.35 11.40
CA LEU A 550 2.90 12.24 11.23
C LEU A 550 2.74 13.19 12.44
N GLU A 551 2.82 12.68 13.67
CA GLU A 551 2.67 13.51 14.88
C GLU A 551 3.79 14.55 14.99
N LYS A 552 5.03 14.21 14.62
CA LYS A 552 6.15 15.17 14.54
C LYS A 552 5.91 16.31 13.55
N GLN A 553 5.02 16.13 12.57
CA GLN A 553 4.60 17.18 11.63
C GLN A 553 3.32 17.90 12.06
N GLY A 554 2.82 17.65 13.28
CA GLY A 554 1.63 18.30 13.83
C GLY A 554 0.31 17.68 13.38
N VAL A 555 0.33 16.48 12.76
CA VAL A 555 -0.89 15.75 12.40
C VAL A 555 -1.52 15.19 13.67
N ARG A 556 -2.82 15.45 13.86
CA ARG A 556 -3.57 14.92 15.01
C ARG A 556 -4.00 13.47 14.77
N ILE A 557 -3.34 12.54 15.43
CA ILE A 557 -3.75 11.13 15.48
C ILE A 557 -4.92 10.97 16.47
N VAL A 558 -5.97 10.25 16.05
CA VAL A 558 -7.17 9.99 16.85
C VAL A 558 -7.09 8.59 17.48
N GLY A 559 -7.51 8.48 18.75
CA GLY A 559 -7.50 7.25 19.51
C GLY A 559 -6.32 7.16 20.48
N THR A 560 -5.72 5.98 20.59
CA THR A 560 -4.54 5.72 21.42
C THR A 560 -3.37 6.61 21.01
N SER A 561 -2.64 7.14 21.98
CA SER A 561 -1.54 8.08 21.72
C SER A 561 -0.36 7.42 20.99
N VAL A 562 0.35 8.21 20.19
CA VAL A 562 1.55 7.76 19.48
C VAL A 562 2.63 7.29 20.43
N ALA A 563 2.79 7.94 21.59
CA ALA A 563 3.71 7.51 22.63
C ALA A 563 3.38 6.11 23.18
N ALA A 564 2.09 5.76 23.32
CA ALA A 564 1.68 4.43 23.75
C ALA A 564 1.92 3.39 22.64
N ILE A 565 1.65 3.75 21.38
CA ILE A 565 1.94 2.88 20.22
C ILE A 565 3.44 2.58 20.16
N ASP A 566 4.28 3.62 20.19
CA ASP A 566 5.74 3.50 20.21
C ASP A 566 6.26 2.70 21.42
N CYS A 567 5.61 2.82 22.58
CA CYS A 567 5.91 2.01 23.76
C CYS A 567 5.67 0.51 23.53
N CYS A 568 4.64 0.14 22.77
CA CYS A 568 4.30 -1.25 22.48
C CYS A 568 5.10 -1.86 21.32
N GLU A 569 5.39 -1.08 20.29
CA GLU A 569 6.17 -1.54 19.12
C GLU A 569 7.67 -1.68 19.47
N ASP A 570 8.19 -0.86 20.37
CA ASP A 570 9.57 -0.98 20.88
C ASP A 570 9.64 -1.99 22.03
N ARG A 571 10.32 -3.12 21.78
CA ARG A 571 10.45 -4.22 22.75
C ARG A 571 11.11 -3.80 24.07
N HIS A 572 12.07 -2.86 24.06
CA HIS A 572 12.71 -2.39 25.29
C HIS A 572 11.77 -1.50 26.11
N LYS A 573 11.01 -0.63 25.46
CA LYS A 573 9.99 0.18 26.13
C LYS A 573 8.87 -0.70 26.68
N PHE A 574 8.38 -1.65 25.90
CA PHE A 574 7.31 -2.56 26.31
C PHE A 574 7.73 -3.47 27.46
N SER A 575 8.96 -4.00 27.43
CA SER A 575 9.45 -4.86 28.51
C SER A 575 9.60 -4.09 29.83
N ARG A 576 10.11 -2.85 29.79
CA ARG A 576 10.18 -1.99 30.98
C ARG A 576 8.81 -1.73 31.57
N LEU A 577 7.81 -1.46 30.72
CA LEU A 577 6.43 -1.30 31.16
C LEU A 577 5.89 -2.57 31.84
N CYS A 578 6.15 -3.74 31.26
CA CYS A 578 5.76 -5.01 31.87
C CYS A 578 6.43 -5.23 33.23
N ASP A 579 7.72 -4.91 33.36
CA ASP A 579 8.47 -5.01 34.63
C ASP A 579 7.88 -4.10 35.71
N GLU A 580 7.58 -2.83 35.36
CA GLU A 580 6.95 -1.85 36.25
C GLU A 580 5.56 -2.31 36.73
N LEU A 581 4.79 -2.97 35.86
CA LEU A 581 3.45 -3.47 36.18
C LEU A 581 3.45 -4.86 36.84
N ASN A 582 4.63 -5.43 37.04
CA ASN A 582 4.85 -6.80 37.50
C ASN A 582 4.07 -7.81 36.64
N ILE A 583 4.25 -7.71 35.33
CA ILE A 583 3.68 -8.58 34.29
C ILE A 583 4.79 -9.45 33.73
N ASP A 584 4.56 -10.75 33.76
CA ASP A 584 5.55 -11.75 33.37
C ASP A 584 5.67 -11.87 31.85
N GLN A 585 6.89 -12.11 31.37
CA GLN A 585 7.26 -12.25 29.97
C GLN A 585 8.25 -13.41 29.80
N PRO A 586 8.35 -14.03 28.61
CA PRO A 586 9.45 -14.94 28.33
C PRO A 586 10.79 -14.22 28.50
N ARG A 587 11.76 -14.88 29.14
CA ARG A 587 13.12 -14.34 29.30
C ARG A 587 13.69 -14.02 27.93
N TRP A 588 14.16 -12.81 27.70
CA TRP A 588 14.68 -12.37 26.41
C TRP A 588 15.84 -11.39 26.60
N LYS A 589 16.71 -11.30 25.61
CA LYS A 589 17.78 -10.31 25.54
C LYS A 589 18.23 -10.07 24.10
N GLU A 590 18.82 -8.91 23.87
CA GLU A 590 19.37 -8.49 22.58
C GLU A 590 20.89 -8.69 22.55
N PHE A 591 21.41 -9.14 21.42
CA PHE A 591 22.80 -9.53 21.23
C PHE A 591 23.36 -8.98 19.92
N THR A 592 24.56 -8.42 19.98
CA THR A 592 25.36 -8.08 18.79
C THR A 592 26.52 -9.04 18.59
N ASP A 593 26.77 -9.94 19.54
CA ASP A 593 27.89 -10.85 19.53
C ASP A 593 27.47 -12.28 19.90
N LEU A 594 28.11 -13.25 19.22
CA LEU A 594 27.80 -14.66 19.35
C LEU A 594 28.12 -15.21 20.76
N ARG A 595 29.15 -14.67 21.42
CA ARG A 595 29.61 -15.20 22.71
C ARG A 595 28.59 -14.91 23.81
N THR A 596 28.09 -13.68 23.89
CA THR A 596 27.06 -13.30 24.86
C THR A 596 25.73 -13.97 24.55
N ALA A 597 25.40 -14.16 23.26
CA ALA A 597 24.22 -14.92 22.83
C ALA A 597 24.26 -16.37 23.35
N LYS A 598 25.38 -17.07 23.19
CA LYS A 598 25.56 -18.44 23.72
C LYS A 598 25.47 -18.52 25.24
N ALA A 599 26.13 -17.59 25.94
CA ALA A 599 26.08 -17.54 27.39
C ALA A 599 24.64 -17.38 27.90
N PHE A 600 23.84 -16.54 27.25
CA PHE A 600 22.42 -16.41 27.56
C PHE A 600 21.62 -17.68 27.26
N CYS A 601 21.86 -18.34 26.12
CA CYS A 601 21.18 -19.59 25.78
C CYS A 601 21.48 -20.71 26.80
N GLN A 602 22.71 -20.75 27.34
CA GLN A 602 23.09 -21.65 28.42
C GLN A 602 22.42 -21.29 29.75
N GLU A 603 22.23 -20.00 30.04
CA GLU A 603 21.50 -19.53 31.23
C GLU A 603 20.00 -19.88 31.17
N VAL A 604 19.32 -19.59 30.07
CA VAL A 604 17.86 -19.79 29.94
C VAL A 604 17.47 -21.20 29.51
N GLY A 605 18.44 -21.97 29.00
CA GLY A 605 18.27 -23.31 28.44
C GLY A 605 17.58 -23.33 27.08
N TYR A 606 17.90 -24.32 26.26
CA TYR A 606 17.22 -24.60 24.99
C TYR A 606 15.84 -25.28 25.20
N PRO A 607 14.93 -25.21 24.22
CA PRO A 607 15.00 -24.42 22.98
C PRO A 607 14.83 -22.91 23.22
N VAL A 608 15.32 -22.11 22.27
CA VAL A 608 15.19 -20.65 22.22
C VAL A 608 14.65 -20.20 20.86
N LEU A 609 14.00 -19.04 20.83
CA LEU A 609 13.48 -18.41 19.62
C LEU A 609 14.37 -17.23 19.26
N VAL A 610 15.00 -17.32 18.09
CA VAL A 610 15.93 -16.31 17.56
C VAL A 610 15.22 -15.45 16.52
N ARG A 611 15.31 -14.13 16.69
CA ARG A 611 14.67 -13.12 15.84
C ARG A 611 15.69 -12.05 15.40
N PRO A 612 16.06 -11.98 14.11
CA PRO A 612 16.89 -10.89 13.61
C PRO A 612 16.12 -9.55 13.66
N SER A 613 16.77 -8.46 14.06
CA SER A 613 16.14 -7.13 14.17
C SER A 613 15.70 -6.52 12.83
N TYR A 614 16.30 -6.94 11.71
CA TYR A 614 16.01 -6.39 10.38
C TYR A 614 14.77 -6.99 9.69
N VAL A 615 14.11 -8.00 10.29
CA VAL A 615 13.01 -8.74 9.66
C VAL A 615 11.67 -8.45 10.33
N LEU A 616 10.78 -7.82 9.58
CA LEU A 616 9.36 -7.67 9.94
C LEU A 616 8.58 -8.95 9.58
N SER A 617 7.53 -9.25 10.33
CA SER A 617 6.57 -10.35 10.05
C SER A 617 7.12 -11.78 10.14
N GLY A 618 8.13 -12.03 10.97
CA GLY A 618 8.55 -13.38 11.33
C GLY A 618 9.29 -14.20 10.26
N ALA A 619 9.55 -13.61 9.09
CA ALA A 619 10.08 -14.32 7.91
C ALA A 619 11.47 -14.95 8.10
N ALA A 620 12.21 -14.57 9.15
CA ALA A 620 13.49 -15.17 9.50
C ALA A 620 13.55 -15.61 10.97
N MET A 621 12.40 -15.85 11.61
CA MET A 621 12.37 -16.34 12.98
C MET A 621 12.58 -17.85 13.00
N ARG A 622 13.48 -18.33 13.87
CA ARG A 622 13.75 -19.77 13.98
C ARG A 622 13.81 -20.22 15.43
N VAL A 623 13.19 -21.36 15.71
CA VAL A 623 13.38 -22.09 16.96
C VAL A 623 14.68 -22.87 16.84
N VAL A 624 15.57 -22.66 17.80
CA VAL A 624 16.91 -23.27 17.87
C VAL A 624 16.97 -24.16 19.10
N THR A 625 17.46 -25.39 18.94
CA THR A 625 17.49 -26.40 20.02
C THR A 625 18.87 -26.64 20.62
N ASP A 626 19.94 -26.13 20.01
CA ASP A 626 21.32 -26.35 20.44
C ASP A 626 22.27 -25.28 19.91
N ASP A 627 23.51 -25.28 20.41
CA ASP A 627 24.56 -24.31 20.05
C ASP A 627 24.99 -24.42 18.57
N GLU A 628 24.91 -25.61 17.96
CA GLU A 628 25.32 -25.83 16.57
C GLU A 628 24.33 -25.20 15.60
N GLN A 629 23.03 -25.37 15.85
CA GLN A 629 21.97 -24.69 15.12
C GLN A 629 22.01 -23.18 15.33
N LEU A 630 22.35 -22.71 16.53
CA LEU A 630 22.53 -21.28 16.80
C LEU A 630 23.66 -20.69 15.95
N ASP A 631 24.80 -21.37 15.89
CA ASP A 631 25.95 -20.97 15.07
C ASP A 631 25.59 -20.96 13.57
N ALA A 632 24.93 -22.01 13.09
CA ALA A 632 24.50 -22.09 11.70
C ALA A 632 23.55 -20.95 11.33
N PHE A 633 22.56 -20.68 12.20
CA PHE A 633 21.58 -19.63 11.98
C PHE A 633 22.22 -18.22 11.98
N LEU A 634 23.06 -17.91 12.95
CA LEU A 634 23.68 -16.59 13.07
C LEU A 634 24.72 -16.32 11.96
N LYS A 635 25.35 -17.37 11.40
CA LYS A 635 26.19 -17.27 10.21
C LYS A 635 25.38 -16.93 8.95
N ILE A 636 24.24 -17.58 8.75
CA ILE A 636 23.34 -17.32 7.60
C ILE A 636 22.71 -15.93 7.72
N ALA A 637 22.37 -15.50 8.93
CA ALA A 637 21.69 -14.24 9.17
C ALA A 637 22.57 -12.98 8.97
N ALA A 638 23.80 -13.10 8.46
CA ALA A 638 24.77 -12.02 8.27
C ALA A 638 24.93 -11.12 9.52
N VAL A 639 24.93 -11.73 10.71
CA VAL A 639 25.10 -11.03 12.00
C VAL A 639 26.58 -10.71 12.26
N VAL A 640 27.48 -11.14 11.38
CA VAL A 640 28.92 -10.90 11.52
C VAL A 640 29.33 -9.49 11.05
N SER A 641 28.43 -8.72 10.43
CA SER A 641 28.70 -7.34 10.00
C SER A 641 28.13 -6.27 10.94
N GLY A 642 28.06 -6.47 12.26
CA GLY A 642 27.99 -5.39 13.27
C GLY A 642 26.80 -4.40 13.26
N GLU A 643 25.94 -4.40 12.24
CA GLU A 643 24.98 -3.32 11.97
C GLU A 643 23.54 -3.66 12.36
N SER A 644 23.24 -4.91 12.74
CA SER A 644 21.89 -5.32 13.13
C SER A 644 21.90 -6.33 14.28
N PRO A 645 21.34 -5.98 15.45
CA PRO A 645 21.30 -6.88 16.61
C PRO A 645 20.32 -8.06 16.40
N VAL A 646 20.48 -9.12 17.19
CA VAL A 646 19.58 -10.27 17.22
C VAL A 646 18.93 -10.39 18.58
N VAL A 647 17.62 -10.60 18.60
CA VAL A 647 16.84 -10.82 19.81
C VAL A 647 16.64 -12.31 20.02
N ILE A 648 17.07 -12.82 21.17
CA ILE A 648 16.84 -14.22 21.56
C ILE A 648 15.89 -14.24 22.75
N SER A 649 14.89 -15.10 22.69
CA SER A 649 13.90 -15.30 23.75
C SER A 649 13.73 -16.77 24.09
N LYS A 650 13.42 -17.08 25.35
CA LYS A 650 13.16 -18.45 25.77
C LYS A 650 11.90 -18.98 25.07
N PHE A 651 12.05 -20.08 24.34
CA PHE A 651 10.91 -20.78 23.74
C PHE A 651 10.25 -21.68 24.80
N VAL A 652 8.94 -21.55 24.97
CA VAL A 652 8.17 -22.29 25.97
C VAL A 652 7.40 -23.41 25.29
N GLU A 653 7.93 -24.62 25.37
CA GLU A 653 7.31 -25.80 24.75
C GLU A 653 6.00 -26.20 25.42
N ASN A 654 5.09 -26.79 24.63
CA ASN A 654 3.81 -27.33 25.09
C ASN A 654 2.97 -26.31 25.87
N ALA A 655 3.07 -25.03 25.49
CA ALA A 655 2.23 -23.97 26.01
C ALA A 655 1.12 -23.62 25.02
N LYS A 656 -0.03 -23.20 25.54
CA LYS A 656 -1.13 -22.67 24.75
C LYS A 656 -0.90 -21.22 24.42
N GLU A 657 -1.23 -20.83 23.21
CA GLU A 657 -1.30 -19.42 22.83
C GLU A 657 -2.75 -18.94 22.93
N VAL A 658 -2.92 -17.76 23.52
CA VAL A 658 -4.23 -17.17 23.80
C VAL A 658 -4.22 -15.72 23.31
N GLU A 659 -5.25 -15.36 22.56
CA GLU A 659 -5.45 -13.99 22.09
C GLU A 659 -6.53 -13.29 22.89
N PHE A 660 -6.23 -12.06 23.28
CA PHE A 660 -7.15 -11.14 23.91
C PHE A 660 -7.39 -9.94 22.98
N ASP A 661 -8.50 -9.95 22.28
CA ASP A 661 -8.92 -8.86 21.41
C ASP A 661 -9.91 -7.97 22.15
N SER A 662 -9.70 -6.66 22.12
CA SER A 662 -10.48 -5.76 22.98
C SER A 662 -10.56 -4.34 22.44
N VAL A 663 -11.55 -3.63 22.95
CA VAL A 663 -11.72 -2.20 22.79
C VAL A 663 -11.65 -1.57 24.17
N ALA A 664 -10.92 -0.46 24.29
CA ALA A 664 -10.84 0.31 25.52
C ALA A 664 -11.13 1.80 25.25
N CYS A 665 -11.58 2.50 26.29
CA CYS A 665 -11.73 3.95 26.30
C CYS A 665 -11.00 4.49 27.53
N ARG A 666 -9.96 5.30 27.30
CA ARG A 666 -9.11 5.89 28.36
C ARG A 666 -8.60 4.82 29.35
N GLY A 667 -8.20 3.68 28.80
CA GLY A 667 -7.66 2.54 29.54
C GLY A 667 -8.68 1.63 30.21
N GLU A 668 -9.98 1.96 30.20
CA GLU A 668 -11.02 1.05 30.66
C GLU A 668 -11.53 0.19 29.51
N ILE A 669 -11.53 -1.14 29.70
CA ILE A 669 -11.99 -2.10 28.69
C ILE A 669 -13.51 -2.01 28.56
N VAL A 670 -13.97 -1.71 27.34
CA VAL A 670 -15.39 -1.62 26.98
C VAL A 670 -15.94 -3.00 26.63
N ASN A 671 -15.23 -3.74 25.77
CA ASN A 671 -15.61 -5.08 25.35
C ASN A 671 -14.36 -5.90 24.94
N PHE A 672 -14.42 -7.22 25.08
CA PHE A 672 -13.28 -8.11 24.80
C PHE A 672 -13.71 -9.51 24.37
N ALA A 673 -12.80 -10.21 23.69
CA ALA A 673 -12.88 -11.61 23.30
C ALA A 673 -11.61 -12.34 23.75
N ILE A 674 -11.75 -13.60 24.18
CA ILE A 674 -10.61 -14.46 24.53
C ILE A 674 -10.67 -15.71 23.65
N SER A 675 -9.73 -15.80 22.73
CA SER A 675 -9.60 -16.89 21.77
C SER A 675 -8.43 -17.80 22.15
N GLU A 676 -8.59 -19.10 21.95
CA GLU A 676 -7.55 -20.10 22.18
C GLU A 676 -7.05 -20.65 20.84
N HIS A 677 -5.73 -20.80 20.67
CA HIS A 677 -5.17 -21.52 19.53
C HIS A 677 -5.25 -23.03 19.73
N VAL A 678 -5.59 -23.76 18.66
CA VAL A 678 -5.55 -25.23 18.65
C VAL A 678 -4.12 -25.72 18.76
N GLU A 679 -3.25 -25.13 17.94
CA GLU A 679 -1.81 -25.34 17.93
C GLU A 679 -1.17 -24.78 19.22
N ASN A 680 0.00 -25.30 19.55
CA ASN A 680 0.77 -24.78 20.68
C ASN A 680 1.59 -23.57 20.24
N ALA A 681 1.97 -22.73 21.21
CA ALA A 681 2.84 -21.58 20.99
C ALA A 681 4.10 -21.98 20.21
N GLY A 682 4.40 -21.23 19.15
CA GLY A 682 5.45 -21.52 18.17
C GLY A 682 4.93 -21.69 16.75
N THR A 683 3.63 -21.98 16.59
CA THR A 683 2.93 -21.70 15.33
C THR A 683 2.50 -20.23 15.36
N HIS A 684 2.80 -19.47 14.31
CA HIS A 684 2.45 -18.05 14.29
C HIS A 684 0.92 -17.87 14.31
N SER A 685 0.42 -16.88 15.05
CA SER A 685 -1.03 -16.61 15.20
C SER A 685 -1.80 -16.50 13.89
N GLY A 686 -1.12 -15.99 12.85
CA GLY A 686 -1.67 -15.92 11.50
C GLY A 686 -1.93 -17.25 10.80
N ASP A 687 -1.25 -18.31 11.21
CA ASP A 687 -1.37 -19.67 10.65
C ASP A 687 -2.09 -20.62 11.62
N ALA A 688 -2.34 -20.15 12.85
CA ALA A 688 -3.00 -20.92 13.89
C ALA A 688 -4.53 -20.97 13.69
N THR A 689 -5.11 -22.11 14.05
CA THR A 689 -6.56 -22.29 14.12
C THR A 689 -7.07 -21.71 15.44
N LEU A 690 -7.98 -20.74 15.37
CA LEU A 690 -8.58 -20.13 16.57
C LEU A 690 -9.91 -20.78 16.96
N ILE A 691 -10.11 -20.98 18.27
CA ILE A 691 -11.38 -21.36 18.87
C ILE A 691 -11.88 -20.23 19.78
N LEU A 692 -13.16 -19.88 19.62
CA LEU A 692 -13.87 -18.89 20.42
C LEU A 692 -15.21 -19.46 20.90
N PRO A 693 -15.52 -19.42 22.21
CA PRO A 693 -14.62 -19.10 23.31
C PRO A 693 -13.55 -20.18 23.49
N GLY A 694 -12.42 -19.85 24.13
CA GLY A 694 -11.40 -20.85 24.49
C GLY A 694 -12.01 -22.05 25.24
N GLN A 695 -11.59 -23.26 24.89
CA GLN A 695 -12.24 -24.52 25.31
C GLN A 695 -11.46 -25.25 26.41
N LYS A 696 -10.12 -25.15 26.40
CA LYS A 696 -9.23 -25.87 27.33
C LYS A 696 -8.49 -24.95 28.29
N LEU A 697 -8.89 -23.69 28.37
CA LEU A 697 -8.33 -22.72 29.30
C LEU A 697 -8.94 -22.86 30.69
N TYR A 698 -8.10 -22.95 31.73
CA TYR A 698 -8.58 -22.91 33.11
C TYR A 698 -9.18 -21.54 33.42
N VAL A 699 -10.23 -21.52 34.26
CA VAL A 699 -10.90 -20.28 34.69
C VAL A 699 -9.90 -19.30 35.33
N GLU A 700 -8.91 -19.79 36.07
CA GLU A 700 -7.87 -18.94 36.66
C GLU A 700 -6.97 -18.32 35.59
N THR A 701 -6.57 -19.07 34.56
CA THR A 701 -5.82 -18.55 33.40
C THR A 701 -6.60 -17.42 32.72
N ILE A 702 -7.89 -17.62 32.46
CA ILE A 702 -8.77 -16.60 31.86
C ILE A 702 -8.82 -15.33 32.74
N ARG A 703 -8.94 -15.49 34.07
CA ARG A 703 -8.92 -14.35 35.01
C ARG A 703 -7.58 -13.61 35.01
N ARG A 704 -6.46 -14.34 34.96
CA ARG A 704 -5.11 -13.74 34.89
C ARG A 704 -4.91 -12.96 33.60
N VAL A 705 -5.26 -13.55 32.45
CA VAL A 705 -5.26 -12.88 31.13
C VAL A 705 -6.05 -11.57 31.21
N LYS A 706 -7.31 -11.61 31.68
CA LYS A 706 -8.14 -10.41 31.81
C LYS A 706 -7.52 -9.34 32.71
N LYS A 707 -6.98 -9.73 33.88
CA LYS A 707 -6.33 -8.79 34.82
C LYS A 707 -5.10 -8.13 34.20
N ILE A 708 -4.27 -8.90 33.48
CA ILE A 708 -3.08 -8.38 32.80
C ILE A 708 -3.50 -7.41 31.69
N SER A 709 -4.48 -7.77 30.86
CA SER A 709 -5.01 -6.90 29.82
C SER A 709 -5.56 -5.58 30.38
N GLN A 710 -6.28 -5.62 31.51
CA GLN A 710 -6.76 -4.41 32.18
C GLN A 710 -5.62 -3.52 32.69
N LYS A 711 -4.56 -4.10 33.25
CA LYS A 711 -3.38 -3.34 33.68
C LYS A 711 -2.70 -2.65 32.51
N LEU A 712 -2.46 -3.37 31.42
CA LEU A 712 -1.84 -2.83 30.21
C LEU A 712 -2.70 -1.74 29.58
N ALA A 713 -4.01 -1.97 29.44
CA ALA A 713 -4.94 -0.98 28.91
C ALA A 713 -4.91 0.33 29.72
N ARG A 714 -4.93 0.24 31.05
CA ARG A 714 -4.85 1.42 31.94
C ARG A 714 -3.51 2.13 31.87
N ALA A 715 -2.41 1.39 31.87
CA ALA A 715 -1.08 2.00 31.86
C ALA A 715 -0.79 2.72 30.54
N LEU A 716 -1.25 2.16 29.43
CA LEU A 716 -1.11 2.72 28.09
C LEU A 716 -2.21 3.74 27.73
N GLN A 717 -3.20 3.93 28.62
CA GLN A 717 -4.37 4.79 28.39
C GLN A 717 -5.06 4.49 27.04
N VAL A 718 -5.22 3.20 26.73
CA VAL A 718 -5.72 2.76 25.41
C VAL A 718 -7.11 3.33 25.13
N SER A 719 -7.28 3.90 23.94
CA SER A 719 -8.54 4.46 23.46
C SER A 719 -8.76 4.04 22.01
N GLY A 720 -9.45 2.93 21.82
CA GLY A 720 -9.64 2.27 20.53
C GLY A 720 -9.39 0.76 20.59
N PRO A 721 -9.15 0.11 19.44
CA PRO A 721 -8.94 -1.33 19.36
C PRO A 721 -7.51 -1.69 19.76
N PHE A 722 -7.34 -2.83 20.42
CA PHE A 722 -6.04 -3.42 20.71
C PHE A 722 -6.13 -4.95 20.83
N ASN A 723 -5.00 -5.62 20.70
CA ASN A 723 -4.84 -7.06 20.84
C ASN A 723 -3.64 -7.38 21.73
N ILE A 724 -3.74 -8.41 22.55
CA ILE A 724 -2.63 -8.92 23.35
C ILE A 724 -2.54 -10.43 23.15
N GLN A 725 -1.32 -10.92 22.90
CA GLN A 725 -1.03 -12.35 22.77
C GLN A 725 -0.33 -12.85 24.03
N PHE A 726 -0.77 -14.01 24.50
CA PHE A 726 -0.28 -14.64 25.73
C PHE A 726 0.19 -16.07 25.48
N ILE A 727 1.26 -16.46 26.19
CA ILE A 727 1.65 -17.85 26.39
C ILE A 727 1.10 -18.30 27.73
N CYS A 728 0.28 -19.36 27.69
CA CYS A 728 -0.35 -19.96 28.86
C CYS A 728 0.15 -21.40 29.02
N LYS A 729 0.85 -21.68 30.12
CA LYS A 729 1.24 -23.05 30.47
C LYS A 729 0.74 -23.35 31.87
N GLN A 730 -0.16 -24.33 31.98
CA GLN A 730 -0.94 -24.58 33.20
C GLN A 730 -1.70 -23.30 33.62
N ASN A 731 -1.32 -22.68 34.73
CA ASN A 731 -1.90 -21.42 35.20
C ASN A 731 -0.97 -20.21 34.99
N ASP A 732 0.26 -20.41 34.52
CA ASP A 732 1.20 -19.32 34.28
C ASP A 732 0.93 -18.66 32.94
N VAL A 733 0.84 -17.33 32.98
CA VAL A 733 0.47 -16.47 31.86
C VAL A 733 1.62 -15.49 31.64
N LYS A 734 2.20 -15.52 30.45
CA LYS A 734 3.27 -14.61 30.03
C LYS A 734 2.81 -13.84 28.80
N VAL A 735 3.11 -12.54 28.74
CA VAL A 735 2.78 -11.71 27.57
C VAL A 735 3.82 -11.92 26.47
N ILE A 736 3.36 -12.11 25.23
CA ILE A 736 4.22 -12.16 24.04
C ILE A 736 4.41 -10.75 23.48
N GLU A 737 3.29 -10.09 23.18
CA GLU A 737 3.21 -8.79 22.53
C GLU A 737 1.86 -8.14 22.79
N CYS A 738 1.80 -6.82 22.60
CA CYS A 738 0.61 -6.00 22.68
C CYS A 738 0.56 -5.10 21.45
N ASN A 739 -0.48 -5.22 20.64
CA ASN A 739 -0.69 -4.46 19.42
C ASN A 739 -1.78 -3.40 19.67
N LEU A 740 -1.43 -2.10 19.67
CA LEU A 740 -2.38 -0.99 19.88
C LEU A 740 -3.11 -0.59 18.60
N ARG A 741 -3.71 -1.59 17.96
CA ARG A 741 -4.50 -1.48 16.73
C ARG A 741 -5.48 -2.65 16.62
N ALA A 742 -6.38 -2.60 15.66
CA ALA A 742 -7.16 -3.75 15.24
C ALA A 742 -6.21 -4.91 14.87
N SER A 743 -6.59 -6.12 15.25
CA SER A 743 -5.92 -7.35 14.83
C SER A 743 -6.71 -8.01 13.69
N ARG A 744 -6.10 -9.02 13.06
CA ARG A 744 -6.74 -9.79 11.99
C ARG A 744 -7.94 -10.60 12.47
N THR A 745 -8.08 -10.85 13.77
CA THR A 745 -9.19 -11.64 14.32
C THR A 745 -10.45 -10.79 14.56
N PHE A 746 -10.38 -9.46 14.49
CA PHE A 746 -11.52 -8.55 14.71
C PHE A 746 -12.77 -8.88 13.88
N PRO A 747 -12.67 -9.16 12.56
CA PRO A 747 -13.83 -9.59 11.78
C PRO A 747 -14.43 -10.91 12.27
N PHE A 748 -13.59 -11.88 12.62
CA PHE A 748 -14.01 -13.20 13.10
C PHE A 748 -14.77 -13.09 14.43
N ILE A 749 -14.16 -12.45 15.43
CA ILE A 749 -14.76 -12.27 16.75
C ILE A 749 -16.04 -11.42 16.67
N SER A 750 -16.05 -10.39 15.81
CA SER A 750 -17.22 -9.51 15.67
C SER A 750 -18.42 -10.23 15.07
N LYS A 751 -18.18 -11.11 14.08
CA LYS A 751 -19.22 -11.95 13.49
C LYS A 751 -19.70 -13.04 14.45
N ALA A 752 -18.78 -13.67 15.18
CA ALA A 752 -19.10 -14.75 16.12
C ALA A 752 -19.98 -14.25 17.29
N PHE A 753 -19.67 -13.08 17.86
CA PHE A 753 -20.48 -12.50 18.93
C PHE A 753 -21.65 -11.65 18.44
N ASN A 754 -21.77 -11.39 17.13
CA ASN A 754 -22.71 -10.44 16.56
C ASN A 754 -22.59 -9.03 17.19
N VAL A 755 -21.36 -8.62 17.52
CA VAL A 755 -21.02 -7.31 18.07
C VAL A 755 -19.83 -6.76 17.31
N ASN A 756 -20.02 -5.66 16.59
CA ASN A 756 -18.96 -5.04 15.81
C ASN A 756 -18.01 -4.26 16.74
N LEU A 757 -16.84 -4.84 17.06
CA LEU A 757 -15.88 -4.18 17.94
C LEU A 757 -15.28 -2.92 17.32
N ILE A 758 -15.18 -2.83 15.99
CA ILE A 758 -14.67 -1.61 15.35
C ILE A 758 -15.68 -0.46 15.46
N ASP A 759 -16.98 -0.74 15.40
CA ASP A 759 -18.03 0.27 15.68
C ASP A 759 -17.87 0.82 17.11
N LEU A 760 -17.68 -0.06 18.10
CA LEU A 760 -17.42 0.34 19.49
C LEU A 760 -16.10 1.11 19.66
N ALA A 761 -15.08 0.78 18.86
CA ALA A 761 -13.78 1.44 18.94
C ALA A 761 -13.73 2.81 18.23
N THR A 762 -14.65 3.02 17.27
CA THR A 762 -14.76 4.28 16.52
C THR A 762 -15.55 5.33 17.30
N LYS A 763 -16.55 4.89 18.07
CA LYS A 763 -17.32 5.73 19.02
C LYS A 763 -16.47 6.11 20.22
#